data_AF-A0A813ILJ3-F1
#
_entry.id   AF-A0A813ILJ3-F1
#
_cell.length_a   1.000
_cell.length_b   1.000
_cell.length_c   1.000
_cell.angle_alpha   90.00
_cell.angle_beta   90.00
_cell.angle_gamma   90.00
#
_symmetry.space_group_name_H-M   'P 1'
#
loop_
_entity.id
_entity.type
_entity.pdbx_description
1 polymer ?
#
loop_
_entity_poly.entity_id
_entity_poly.type
_entity_poly.pdbx_seq_one_letter_code
_entity_poly.pdbx_strand_id
1 'polypeptide(L)'
;MACRTLFDGLSDAEASSESSSDHSSDSEGKPDQDRPLAACFCCGHPLRKRAVVLLLSMVACQIVCMALPLLFDRGQLRWAPGWTTCAKNQFVYFTYSCSSFLSILLNVMFQVVMARQEHQQDSGLLSQASRYMILSFFGQQLLLVRLVSASAQSELIYSIIWFAEILMYYTFLPLLSLGMVQRRLELVERGFGQPLGAGMVAKTRLAVLLVLLVVDGYTGYFIFRGVPLKPWVNPVYYSLLGFANLVVAVIGIVGLARVCAAAEPSRLRAGSYAQAEAIWSRALLRQLCVAPVLPCFMCAALFLAEAFDEQLECPAGQQSSPGGQQSSASSWDKTVQSLSSRSLEVEELLEFFGLLGPRRDASGAEAVMPSYDPWLSTTSDVVRGAIIPLSQAGNCGLVYANYLPGATASTSTTLPDCMVSHTWSALFLDLVAAVVADALELDEYGKVAQRLAAPGGAQKLPQEVRRKSCQRYWICAFCVNQHAGICNGFGSEPTPGSDQHSRWDAGRRDTVSGAVFSLCSCSEPKYSDGPMCEMNKFDNMMRLLQHRQPNLRHLVAVDRRFELFSRAWCVAELVQSYLSNLPQTVLLLSNRALDVQAECLETYNYLATLTVLERKASREEDRLQILAKIPDVHEFDVQLQAVIFGSRGLLRNALVGFDRVDAAARAARRAASAAAASEGP
;
A
#
# COMPACT_ATOMS: atom_id res chain seq x y z
N MET A 1 39.65 -6.35 -2.51
CA MET A 1 40.88 -6.89 -1.88
C MET A 1 41.12 -6.27 -0.52
N ALA A 2 41.35 -4.95 -0.40
CA ALA A 2 41.57 -4.28 0.90
C ALA A 2 40.46 -4.54 1.93
N CYS A 3 39.18 -4.47 1.54
CA CYS A 3 38.06 -4.79 2.44
C CYS A 3 38.02 -6.27 2.87
N ARG A 4 38.59 -7.18 2.06
CA ARG A 4 38.64 -8.62 2.35
C ARG A 4 39.76 -8.90 3.36
N THR A 5 40.93 -8.30 3.17
CA THR A 5 42.06 -8.37 4.13
C THR A 5 41.71 -7.79 5.49
N LEU A 6 40.90 -6.72 5.54
CA LEU A 6 40.36 -6.16 6.78
C LEU A 6 39.35 -7.09 7.46
N PHE A 7 38.53 -7.79 6.68
CA PHE A 7 37.55 -8.75 7.20
C PHE A 7 38.21 -10.02 7.74
N ASP A 8 39.20 -10.56 7.01
CA ASP A 8 39.88 -11.80 7.37
C ASP A 8 40.70 -11.61 8.66
N GLY A 9 41.38 -10.46 8.83
CA GLY A 9 42.11 -10.15 10.07
C GLY A 9 41.23 -9.93 11.31
N LEU A 10 39.93 -9.66 11.13
CA LEU A 10 38.98 -9.50 12.24
C LEU A 10 38.37 -10.84 12.68
N SER A 11 38.14 -11.77 11.75
CA SER A 11 37.71 -13.14 12.09
C SER A 11 38.77 -13.91 12.89
N ASP A 12 40.05 -13.69 12.60
CA ASP A 12 41.16 -14.32 13.35
C ASP A 12 41.29 -13.78 14.80
N ALA A 13 40.87 -12.53 15.04
CA ALA A 13 40.85 -11.91 16.36
C ALA A 13 39.67 -12.37 17.24
N GLU A 14 38.54 -12.76 16.64
CA GLU A 14 37.42 -13.37 17.38
C GLU A 14 37.75 -14.82 17.77
N ALA A 15 38.37 -15.60 16.88
CA ALA A 15 38.73 -16.99 17.12
C ALA A 15 39.78 -17.18 18.23
N SER A 16 40.63 -16.17 18.47
CA SER A 16 41.63 -16.19 19.55
C SER A 16 41.08 -15.78 20.92
N SER A 17 39.85 -15.26 21.00
CA SER A 17 39.22 -14.85 22.25
C SER A 17 38.35 -15.93 22.91
N GLU A 18 37.97 -16.98 22.15
CA GLU A 18 37.11 -18.08 22.64
C GLU A 18 37.88 -19.29 23.18
N SER A 19 39.22 -19.31 23.12
CA SER A 19 40.03 -20.46 23.52
C SER A 19 40.60 -20.42 24.94
N SER A 20 40.11 -19.55 25.84
CA SER A 20 40.58 -19.49 27.22
C SER A 20 39.45 -19.41 28.25
N SER A 21 38.69 -20.50 28.42
CA SER A 21 37.90 -20.71 29.64
C SER A 21 37.63 -22.19 29.86
N ASP A 22 38.60 -22.90 30.44
CA ASP A 22 38.37 -24.16 31.15
C ASP A 22 39.41 -24.31 32.26
N HIS A 23 39.02 -24.03 33.50
CA HIS A 23 39.27 -24.85 34.70
C HIS A 23 38.99 -24.13 36.04
N SER A 24 38.53 -24.97 36.97
CA SER A 24 38.58 -24.94 38.43
C SER A 24 37.45 -24.30 39.26
N SER A 25 36.93 -25.22 40.07
CA SER A 25 36.05 -25.24 41.25
C SER A 25 36.33 -24.27 42.41
N ASP A 26 35.25 -24.04 43.16
CA ASP A 26 35.13 -23.84 44.62
C ASP A 26 36.03 -22.85 45.36
N SER A 27 35.43 -21.79 45.91
CA SER A 27 35.44 -21.50 47.36
C SER A 27 34.70 -20.19 47.70
N GLU A 28 33.97 -20.22 48.81
CA GLU A 28 33.33 -19.08 49.47
C GLU A 28 34.38 -18.10 50.05
N GLY A 29 34.13 -16.78 49.97
CA GLY A 29 34.88 -15.79 50.75
C GLY A 29 34.64 -14.32 50.36
N LYS A 30 34.04 -13.57 51.31
CA LYS A 30 33.91 -12.10 51.55
C LYS A 30 34.43 -11.06 50.52
N PRO A 31 33.75 -9.89 50.41
CA PRO A 31 34.20 -8.79 49.56
C PRO A 31 35.23 -7.91 50.28
N ASP A 32 36.34 -7.60 49.59
CA ASP A 32 37.28 -6.56 50.01
C ASP A 32 37.25 -5.41 48.99
N GLN A 33 37.20 -4.19 49.54
CA GLN A 33 37.21 -2.93 48.84
C GLN A 33 38.64 -2.57 48.42
N ASP A 34 38.76 -1.70 47.42
CA ASP A 34 39.97 -0.99 46.97
C ASP A 34 40.94 -1.73 46.02
N ARG A 35 40.75 -1.51 44.70
CA ARG A 35 41.83 -1.37 43.69
C ARG A 35 41.34 -0.64 42.41
N PRO A 36 42.24 0.01 41.65
CA PRO A 36 41.96 1.27 40.95
C PRO A 36 41.36 1.14 39.54
N LEU A 37 40.65 2.20 39.15
CA LEU A 37 40.05 2.50 37.85
C LEU A 37 41.07 2.48 36.69
N ALA A 38 41.30 1.31 36.09
CA ALA A 38 41.95 1.22 34.76
C ALA A 38 41.42 0.08 33.87
N ALA A 39 40.31 -0.58 34.23
CA ALA A 39 39.81 -1.77 33.54
C ALA A 39 38.32 -1.70 33.15
N CYS A 40 37.81 -0.52 32.77
CA CYS A 40 36.38 -0.35 32.43
C CYS A 40 36.10 -0.07 30.93
N PHE A 41 36.78 -0.79 30.03
CA PHE A 41 36.42 -0.79 28.59
C PHE A 41 36.11 -2.17 28.01
N CYS A 42 36.36 -3.26 28.75
CA CYS A 42 36.19 -4.63 28.21
C CYS A 42 34.81 -5.26 28.46
N CYS A 43 33.93 -4.65 29.27
CA CYS A 43 32.59 -5.18 29.58
C CYS A 43 31.48 -4.51 28.75
N GLY A 44 31.74 -4.20 27.48
CA GLY A 44 30.75 -3.60 26.57
C GLY A 44 29.86 -4.64 25.89
N HIS A 45 28.53 -4.46 26.03
CA HIS A 45 27.49 -5.22 25.32
C HIS A 45 27.86 -5.46 23.84
N PRO A 46 27.70 -6.67 23.28
CA PRO A 46 28.18 -7.04 21.93
C PRO A 46 27.66 -6.13 20.80
N LEU A 47 26.51 -5.47 21.02
CA LEU A 47 25.97 -4.44 20.11
C LEU A 47 26.86 -3.20 19.98
N ARG A 48 27.58 -2.78 21.03
CA ARG A 48 28.49 -1.61 20.97
C ARG A 48 29.73 -1.92 20.15
N LYS A 49 30.30 -3.11 20.28
CA LYS A 49 31.46 -3.56 19.47
C LYS A 49 31.08 -3.62 17.98
N ARG A 50 29.91 -4.16 17.64
CA ARG A 50 29.40 -4.21 16.26
C ARG A 50 29.15 -2.81 15.67
N ALA A 51 28.61 -1.87 16.46
CA ALA A 51 28.40 -0.49 16.01
C ALA A 51 29.72 0.24 15.71
N VAL A 52 30.75 0.05 16.53
CA VAL A 52 32.08 0.65 16.30
C VAL A 52 32.74 0.06 15.05
N VAL A 53 32.66 -1.26 14.85
CA VAL A 53 33.20 -1.92 13.64
C VAL A 53 32.48 -1.44 12.37
N LEU A 54 31.15 -1.27 12.41
CA LEU A 54 30.39 -0.73 11.29
C LEU A 54 30.81 0.72 10.98
N LEU A 55 30.96 1.55 12.00
CA LEU A 55 31.38 2.94 11.86
C LEU A 55 32.78 3.06 11.24
N LEU A 56 33.75 2.28 11.74
CA LEU A 56 35.11 2.25 11.21
C LEU A 56 35.15 1.75 9.76
N SER A 57 34.32 0.76 9.43
CA SER A 57 34.20 0.24 8.05
C SER A 57 33.63 1.27 7.09
N MET A 58 32.64 2.06 7.53
CA MET A 58 32.08 3.15 6.75
C MET A 58 33.09 4.29 6.55
N VAL A 59 33.82 4.69 7.61
CA VAL A 59 34.87 5.71 7.51
C VAL A 59 35.99 5.26 6.55
N ALA A 60 36.44 4.00 6.65
CA ALA A 60 37.43 3.46 5.73
C ALA A 60 36.94 3.47 4.28
N CYS A 61 35.68 3.08 4.04
CA CYS A 61 35.06 3.14 2.72
C CYS A 61 35.00 4.58 2.18
N GLN A 62 34.66 5.55 3.03
CA GLN A 62 34.64 6.97 2.66
C GLN A 62 36.02 7.48 2.24
N ILE A 63 37.06 7.15 3.01
CA ILE A 63 38.45 7.52 2.71
C ILE A 63 38.87 6.92 1.37
N VAL A 64 38.55 5.66 1.11
CA VAL A 64 38.85 5.00 -0.17
C VAL A 64 38.12 5.66 -1.34
N CYS A 65 36.83 5.98 -1.18
CA CYS A 65 36.04 6.68 -2.21
C CYS A 65 36.58 8.09 -2.49
N MET A 66 37.10 8.81 -1.49
CA MET A 66 37.71 10.13 -1.68
C MET A 66 39.13 10.05 -2.27
N ALA A 67 39.90 9.03 -1.88
CA ALA A 67 41.29 8.88 -2.32
C ALA A 67 41.39 8.37 -3.77
N LEU A 68 40.49 7.49 -4.21
CA LEU A 68 40.59 6.87 -5.54
C LEU A 68 40.68 7.88 -6.68
N PRO A 69 39.79 8.89 -6.79
CA PRO A 69 39.86 9.89 -7.85
C PRO A 69 41.19 10.67 -7.83
N LEU A 70 41.68 11.02 -6.64
CA LEU A 70 42.94 11.75 -6.47
C LEU A 70 44.16 10.91 -6.88
N LEU A 71 44.13 9.60 -6.63
CA LEU A 71 45.19 8.68 -7.02
C LEU A 71 45.22 8.46 -8.54
N PHE A 72 44.06 8.44 -9.21
CA PHE A 72 43.98 8.43 -10.67
C PHE A 72 44.43 9.76 -11.29
N ASP A 73 44.06 10.89 -10.70
CA ASP A 73 44.44 12.23 -11.19
C ASP A 73 45.94 12.49 -11.08
N ARG A 74 46.58 12.03 -9.99
CA ARG A 74 48.04 12.09 -9.80
C ARG A 74 48.83 11.05 -10.62
N GLY A 75 48.15 10.24 -11.44
CA GLY A 75 48.78 9.18 -12.24
C GLY A 75 49.37 8.02 -11.41
N GLN A 76 49.04 7.93 -10.12
CA GLN A 76 49.49 6.86 -9.23
C GLN A 76 48.70 5.56 -9.48
N LEU A 77 47.48 5.67 -9.99
CA LEU A 77 46.70 4.57 -10.55
C LEU A 77 46.50 4.78 -12.05
N ARG A 78 46.71 3.73 -12.85
CA ARG A 78 46.50 3.75 -14.30
C ARG A 78 45.16 3.12 -14.63
N TRP A 79 44.39 3.79 -15.49
CA TRP A 79 43.18 3.20 -16.08
C TRP A 79 43.54 2.00 -16.93
N ALA A 80 42.70 0.97 -16.92
CA ALA A 80 42.86 -0.15 -17.84
C ALA A 80 42.74 0.34 -19.30
N PRO A 81 43.51 -0.24 -20.23
CA PRO A 81 43.36 0.07 -21.65
C PRO A 81 41.92 -0.17 -22.12
N GLY A 82 41.34 0.76 -22.88
CA GLY A 82 39.98 0.67 -23.40
C GLY A 82 38.93 1.55 -22.69
N TRP A 83 39.28 2.22 -21.60
CA TRP A 83 38.36 3.15 -20.93
C TRP A 83 38.24 4.49 -21.67
N THR A 84 37.04 4.81 -22.14
CA THR A 84 36.72 6.10 -22.76
C THR A 84 36.74 7.23 -21.72
N THR A 85 36.95 8.47 -22.15
CA THR A 85 36.89 9.66 -21.27
C THR A 85 35.54 9.76 -20.54
N CYS A 86 34.44 9.37 -21.21
CA CYS A 86 33.11 9.32 -20.60
C CYS A 86 33.04 8.32 -19.44
N ALA A 87 33.56 7.09 -19.62
CA ALA A 87 33.59 6.07 -18.57
C ALA A 87 34.44 6.48 -17.36
N LYS A 88 35.56 7.20 -17.59
CA LYS A 88 36.39 7.76 -16.51
C LYS A 88 35.64 8.81 -15.70
N ASN A 89 34.93 9.72 -16.37
CA ASN A 89 34.14 10.77 -15.72
C ASN A 89 32.95 10.19 -14.93
N GLN A 90 32.28 9.17 -15.48
CA GLN A 90 31.19 8.47 -14.77
C GLN A 90 31.69 7.74 -13.53
N PHE A 91 32.87 7.11 -13.59
CA PHE A 91 33.47 6.46 -12.42
C PHE A 91 33.82 7.47 -11.32
N VAL A 92 34.42 8.61 -11.67
CA VAL A 92 34.70 9.69 -10.73
C VAL A 92 33.40 10.21 -10.10
N TYR A 93 32.37 10.46 -10.91
CA TYR A 93 31.05 10.89 -10.43
C TYR A 93 30.42 9.88 -9.47
N PHE A 94 30.52 8.58 -9.78
CA PHE A 94 30.04 7.50 -8.93
C PHE A 94 30.76 7.51 -7.56
N THR A 95 32.08 7.65 -7.54
CA THR A 95 32.84 7.70 -6.28
C THR A 95 32.49 8.91 -5.41
N TYR A 96 32.24 10.09 -6.00
CA TYR A 96 31.78 11.27 -5.26
C TYR A 96 30.34 11.12 -4.74
N SER A 97 29.46 10.52 -5.53
CA SER A 97 28.08 10.24 -5.12
C SER A 97 28.04 9.25 -3.95
N CYS A 98 28.84 8.18 -4.01
CA CYS A 98 29.01 7.23 -2.90
C CYS A 98 29.55 7.91 -1.64
N SER A 99 30.56 8.78 -1.77
CA SER A 99 31.13 9.53 -0.64
C SER A 99 30.10 10.46 0.02
N SER A 100 29.31 11.17 -0.79
CA SER A 100 28.27 12.08 -0.31
C SER A 100 27.15 11.32 0.42
N PHE A 101 26.70 10.21 -0.16
CA PHE A 101 25.70 9.34 0.47
C PHE A 101 26.20 8.76 1.80
N LEU A 102 27.46 8.30 1.85
CA LEU A 102 28.05 7.75 3.07
C LEU A 102 28.22 8.81 4.17
N SER A 103 28.50 10.05 3.78
CA SER A 103 28.57 11.20 4.70
C SER A 103 27.20 11.51 5.33
N ILE A 104 26.13 11.46 4.53
CA ILE A 104 24.75 11.63 5.02
C ILE A 104 24.39 10.51 6.00
N LEU A 105 24.70 9.26 5.65
CA LEU A 105 24.40 8.11 6.49
C LEU A 105 25.15 8.15 7.83
N LEU A 106 26.42 8.55 7.82
CA LEU A 106 27.22 8.77 9.03
C LEU A 106 26.64 9.89 9.88
N ASN A 107 26.18 10.99 9.27
CA ASN A 107 25.55 12.08 10.00
C ASN A 107 24.23 11.64 10.66
N VAL A 108 23.37 10.92 9.94
CA VAL A 108 22.11 10.37 10.49
C VAL A 108 22.39 9.40 11.65
N MET A 109 23.32 8.45 11.47
CA MET A 109 23.68 7.53 12.57
C MET A 109 24.24 8.27 13.78
N PHE A 110 25.06 9.30 13.56
CA PHE A 110 25.59 10.12 14.63
C PHE A 110 24.47 10.88 15.35
N GLN A 111 23.53 11.51 14.64
CA GLN A 111 22.36 12.16 15.25
C GLN A 111 21.53 11.19 16.09
N VAL A 112 21.34 9.95 15.63
CA VAL A 112 20.63 8.90 16.39
C VAL A 112 21.40 8.48 17.65
N VAL A 113 22.73 8.39 17.58
CA VAL A 113 23.58 8.09 18.75
C VAL A 113 23.60 9.26 19.73
N MET A 114 23.67 10.50 19.24
CA MET A 114 23.67 11.72 20.04
C MET A 114 22.33 11.95 20.74
N ALA A 115 21.20 11.77 20.06
CA ALA A 115 19.86 11.84 20.66
C ALA A 115 19.67 10.79 21.77
N ARG A 116 20.43 9.68 21.74
CA ARG A 116 20.48 8.69 22.81
C ARG A 116 21.42 9.06 23.96
N GLN A 117 22.48 9.81 23.71
CA GLN A 117 23.43 10.26 24.74
C GLN A 117 23.00 11.54 25.45
N GLU A 118 22.11 12.35 24.88
CA GLU A 118 21.56 13.54 25.55
C GLU A 118 20.80 13.21 26.85
N HIS A 119 20.47 11.94 27.06
CA HIS A 119 19.95 11.41 28.32
C HIS A 119 21.01 11.15 29.41
N GLN A 120 22.31 11.29 29.11
CA GLN A 120 23.42 11.15 30.06
C GLN A 120 24.26 12.43 30.07
N GLN A 121 24.30 13.10 31.23
CA GLN A 121 24.93 14.41 31.46
C GLN A 121 26.45 14.38 31.29
N ASP A 122 26.98 14.59 30.08
CA ASP A 122 28.40 14.93 29.92
C ASP A 122 28.63 15.95 28.78
N SER A 123 28.68 17.24 29.15
CA SER A 123 28.61 18.38 28.23
C SER A 123 29.95 18.83 27.62
N GLY A 124 31.08 18.24 28.05
CA GLY A 124 32.42 18.69 27.63
C GLY A 124 32.85 18.22 26.23
N LEU A 125 32.57 16.96 25.88
CA LEU A 125 32.98 16.35 24.61
C LEU A 125 32.17 16.83 23.39
N LEU A 126 30.92 17.25 23.61
CA LEU A 126 30.01 17.74 22.55
C LEU A 126 30.52 19.00 21.83
N SER A 127 31.23 19.88 22.55
CA SER A 127 31.71 21.16 22.04
C SER A 127 32.89 21.02 21.06
N GLN A 128 33.75 20.01 21.23
CA GLN A 128 34.91 19.79 20.37
C GLN A 128 34.54 19.04 19.08
N ALA A 129 33.67 18.03 19.17
CA ALA A 129 33.24 17.25 18.01
C ALA A 129 32.41 18.07 17.00
N SER A 130 31.53 18.95 17.50
CA SER A 130 30.76 19.87 16.66
C SER A 130 31.65 20.88 15.90
N ARG A 131 32.71 21.40 16.54
CA ARG A 131 33.67 22.31 15.90
C ARG A 131 34.47 21.63 14.78
N TYR A 132 34.92 20.38 14.99
CA TYR A 132 35.63 19.62 13.95
C TYR A 132 34.74 19.29 12.75
N MET A 133 33.46 18.99 12.96
CA MET A 133 32.51 18.74 11.86
C MET A 133 32.18 19.98 11.06
N ILE A 134 31.96 21.13 11.72
CA ILE A 134 31.74 22.39 11.01
C ILE A 134 32.95 22.71 10.13
N LEU A 135 34.17 22.59 10.67
CA LEU A 135 35.39 22.82 9.90
C LEU A 135 35.59 21.80 8.76
N SER A 136 35.24 20.53 8.96
CA SER A 136 35.31 19.49 7.92
C SER A 136 34.30 19.75 6.80
N PHE A 137 33.06 20.09 7.14
CA PHE A 137 32.02 20.42 6.17
C PHE A 137 32.36 21.66 5.36
N PHE A 138 32.79 22.75 6.03
CA PHE A 138 33.23 23.95 5.32
C PHE A 138 34.48 23.69 4.47
N GLY A 139 35.41 22.86 4.94
CA GLY A 139 36.58 22.44 4.16
C GLY A 139 36.20 21.67 2.89
N GLN A 140 35.20 20.77 2.96
CA GLN A 140 34.68 20.02 1.81
C GLN A 140 33.97 20.93 0.81
N GLN A 141 33.17 21.89 1.28
CA GLN A 141 32.50 22.87 0.41
C GLN A 141 33.51 23.81 -0.26
N LEU A 142 34.53 24.28 0.46
CA LEU A 142 35.57 25.14 -0.11
C LEU A 142 36.43 24.41 -1.15
N LEU A 143 36.71 23.12 -0.93
CA LEU A 143 37.42 22.26 -1.87
C LEU A 143 36.58 22.01 -3.13
N LEU A 144 35.27 21.77 -2.96
CA LEU A 144 34.33 21.62 -4.07
C LEU A 144 34.26 22.89 -4.92
N VAL A 145 34.13 24.07 -4.29
CA VAL A 145 34.11 25.36 -4.98
C VAL A 145 35.43 25.62 -5.72
N ARG A 146 36.59 25.32 -5.13
CA ARG A 146 37.88 25.48 -5.81
C ARG A 146 38.03 24.55 -7.02
N LEU A 147 37.62 23.30 -6.90
CA LEU A 147 37.69 22.32 -8.00
C LEU A 147 36.70 22.64 -9.13
N VAL A 148 35.51 23.15 -8.79
CA VAL A 148 34.51 23.59 -9.76
C VAL A 148 34.94 24.88 -10.47
N SER A 149 35.59 25.80 -9.77
CA SER A 149 36.11 27.05 -10.36
C SER A 149 37.26 26.84 -11.37
N ALA A 150 37.93 25.68 -11.33
CA ALA A 150 38.97 25.32 -12.30
C ALA A 150 38.40 24.72 -13.61
N SER A 151 37.10 24.42 -13.67
CA SER A 151 36.43 23.80 -14.82
C SER A 151 35.70 24.85 -15.66
N ALA A 152 36.42 25.53 -16.55
CA ALA A 152 35.85 26.49 -17.48
C ALA A 152 35.14 25.77 -18.65
N GLN A 153 33.89 25.32 -18.43
CA GLN A 153 32.82 25.14 -19.44
C GLN A 153 31.71 24.22 -18.91
N SER A 154 30.60 24.77 -18.38
CA SER A 154 29.24 24.26 -18.64
C SER A 154 28.17 25.08 -17.90
N GLU A 155 27.07 25.38 -18.61
CA GLU A 155 25.82 25.97 -18.10
C GLU A 155 25.23 25.19 -16.90
N LEU A 156 25.51 23.88 -16.81
CA LEU A 156 25.06 23.01 -15.71
C LEU A 156 25.67 23.40 -14.36
N ILE A 157 26.87 24.00 -14.35
CA ILE A 157 27.56 24.45 -13.13
C ILE A 157 26.83 25.64 -12.52
N TYR A 158 26.28 26.55 -13.34
CA TYR A 158 25.49 27.68 -12.85
C TYR A 158 24.19 27.22 -12.19
N SER A 159 23.53 26.20 -12.73
CA SER A 159 22.31 25.64 -12.12
C SER A 159 22.57 24.98 -10.77
N ILE A 160 23.72 24.33 -10.58
CA ILE A 160 24.08 23.69 -9.31
C ILE A 160 24.48 24.74 -8.26
N ILE A 161 25.26 25.75 -8.65
CA ILE A 161 25.61 26.87 -7.76
C ILE A 161 24.34 27.64 -7.37
N TRP A 162 23.45 27.91 -8.32
CA TRP A 162 22.17 28.57 -8.08
C TRP A 162 21.27 27.75 -7.15
N PHE A 163 21.20 26.43 -7.33
CA PHE A 163 20.42 25.56 -6.44
C PHE A 163 21.01 25.49 -5.02
N ALA A 164 22.35 25.48 -4.90
CA ALA A 164 23.02 25.51 -3.60
C ALA A 164 22.87 26.88 -2.89
N GLU A 165 22.91 27.98 -3.63
CA GLU A 165 22.60 29.32 -3.12
C GLU A 165 21.15 29.41 -2.63
N ILE A 166 20.19 28.86 -3.38
CA ILE A 166 18.80 28.75 -2.96
C ILE A 166 18.69 27.93 -1.68
N LEU A 167 19.30 26.75 -1.61
CA LEU A 167 19.21 25.92 -0.41
C LEU A 167 19.80 26.62 0.83
N MET A 168 20.88 27.38 0.64
CA MET A 168 21.53 28.16 1.69
C MET A 168 20.69 29.38 2.11
N TYR A 169 20.10 30.10 1.16
CA TYR A 169 19.29 31.30 1.45
C TYR A 169 17.92 30.96 2.05
N TYR A 170 17.27 29.89 1.59
CA TYR A 170 15.90 29.57 1.97
C TYR A 170 15.76 28.57 3.11
N THR A 171 16.79 27.76 3.37
CA THR A 171 16.76 26.79 4.48
C THR A 171 17.55 27.27 5.70
N PHE A 172 18.73 27.87 5.48
CA PHE A 172 19.64 28.24 6.58
C PHE A 172 19.47 29.67 7.07
N LEU A 173 19.11 30.63 6.20
CA LEU A 173 18.91 32.03 6.60
C LEU A 173 17.69 32.23 7.52
N PRO A 174 16.54 31.54 7.34
CA PRO A 174 15.43 31.60 8.30
C PRO A 174 15.81 31.05 9.67
N LEU A 175 16.59 29.96 9.72
CA LEU A 175 17.09 29.38 10.98
C LEU A 175 18.08 30.29 11.70
N LEU A 176 18.97 30.98 10.95
CA LEU A 176 19.84 32.03 11.49
C LEU A 176 19.05 33.27 11.94
N SER A 177 17.99 33.65 11.23
CA SER A 177 17.12 34.78 11.59
C SER A 177 16.31 34.51 12.87
N LEU A 178 15.81 33.27 13.05
CA LEU A 178 15.15 32.82 14.28
C LEU A 178 16.12 32.85 15.47
N GLY A 179 17.36 32.37 15.28
CA GLY A 179 18.41 32.45 16.30
C GLY A 179 18.82 33.89 16.65
N MET A 180 18.88 34.80 15.67
CA MET A 180 19.21 36.21 15.89
C MET A 180 18.05 36.99 16.55
N VAL A 181 16.80 36.69 16.19
CA VAL A 181 15.60 37.26 16.84
C VAL A 181 15.52 36.81 18.29
N GLN A 182 15.83 35.55 18.57
CA GLN A 182 15.86 35.01 19.94
C GLN A 182 16.96 35.65 20.79
N ARG A 183 18.18 35.80 20.25
CA ARG A 183 19.27 36.52 20.95
C ARG A 183 19.00 38.02 21.16
N ARG A 184 18.31 38.69 20.23
CA ARG A 184 17.93 40.10 20.39
C ARG A 184 16.81 40.28 21.42
N LEU A 185 15.85 39.35 21.48
CA LEU A 185 14.83 39.33 22.55
C LEU A 185 15.47 39.11 23.93
N GLU A 186 16.44 38.20 24.05
CA GLU A 186 17.18 37.97 25.30
C GLU A 186 18.04 39.18 25.71
N LEU A 187 18.62 39.92 24.75
CA LEU A 187 19.37 41.15 25.02
C LEU A 187 18.45 42.32 25.43
N VAL A 188 17.24 42.41 24.86
CA VAL A 188 16.22 43.39 25.25
C VAL A 188 15.68 43.09 26.66
N GLU A 189 15.44 41.82 27.00
CA GLU A 189 15.03 41.41 28.36
C GLU A 189 16.10 41.70 29.41
N ARG A 190 17.39 41.56 29.07
CA ARG A 190 18.50 41.93 29.97
C ARG A 190 18.69 43.44 30.12
N GLY A 191 18.32 44.23 29.11
CA GLY A 191 18.46 45.69 29.13
C GLY A 191 17.40 46.44 29.94
N PHE A 192 16.19 45.88 30.06
CA PHE A 192 15.06 46.55 30.72
C PHE A 192 14.84 46.17 32.20
N GLY A 193 15.62 45.24 32.75
CA GLY A 193 15.62 44.93 34.18
C GLY A 193 14.32 44.35 34.75
N GLN A 194 13.27 44.15 33.94
CA GLN A 194 12.04 43.45 34.30
C GLN A 194 11.46 42.66 33.11
N PRO A 195 10.83 41.49 33.36
CA PRO A 195 10.30 40.62 32.31
C PRO A 195 9.11 41.27 31.59
N LEU A 196 9.14 41.27 30.26
CA LEU A 196 8.00 41.69 29.44
C LEU A 196 6.83 40.71 29.63
N GLY A 197 5.63 41.24 29.89
CA GLY A 197 4.44 40.42 30.09
C GLY A 197 4.14 39.52 28.88
N ALA A 198 3.80 38.26 29.15
CA ALA A 198 3.61 37.20 28.14
C ALA A 198 2.70 37.59 26.97
N GLY A 199 1.72 38.47 27.20
CA GLY A 199 0.82 38.98 26.17
C GLY A 199 1.50 39.88 25.12
N MET A 200 2.56 40.61 25.47
CA MET A 200 3.27 41.47 24.53
C MET A 200 4.23 40.66 23.64
N VAL A 201 4.88 39.64 24.21
CA VAL A 201 5.73 38.70 23.46
C VAL A 201 4.89 37.89 22.46
N ALA A 202 3.70 37.45 22.83
CA ALA A 202 2.78 36.75 21.93
C ALA A 202 2.31 37.64 20.77
N LYS A 203 1.97 38.91 21.05
CA LYS A 203 1.52 39.87 20.02
C LYS A 203 2.63 40.21 19.02
N THR A 204 3.87 40.39 19.48
CA THR A 204 5.01 40.66 18.60
C THR A 204 5.37 39.44 17.76
N ARG A 205 5.30 38.22 18.32
CA ARG A 205 5.49 36.97 17.55
C ARG A 205 4.43 36.80 16.47
N LEU A 206 3.17 37.09 16.79
CA LEU A 206 2.06 37.03 15.84
C LEU A 206 2.20 38.06 14.71
N ALA A 207 2.62 39.29 15.04
CA ALA A 207 2.83 40.35 14.05
C ALA A 207 3.97 40.00 13.06
N VAL A 208 5.07 39.42 13.55
CA VAL A 208 6.19 38.97 12.69
C VAL A 208 5.77 37.79 11.81
N LEU A 209 4.99 36.84 12.35
CA LEU A 209 4.47 35.71 11.58
C LEU A 209 3.52 36.16 10.45
N LEU A 210 2.65 37.14 10.75
CA LEU A 210 1.71 37.70 9.78
C LEU A 210 2.42 38.44 8.64
N VAL A 211 3.50 39.18 8.94
CA VAL A 211 4.29 39.85 7.90
C VAL A 211 5.01 38.83 7.00
N LEU A 212 5.51 37.73 7.55
CA LEU A 212 6.15 36.66 6.78
C LEU A 212 5.16 35.91 5.88
N LEU A 213 3.94 35.64 6.37
CA LEU A 213 2.88 34.98 5.60
C LEU A 213 2.33 35.84 4.46
N VAL A 214 2.25 37.16 4.65
CA VAL A 214 1.84 38.09 3.59
C VAL A 214 2.89 38.18 2.49
N VAL A 215 4.19 38.12 2.84
CA VAL A 215 5.30 38.12 1.87
C VAL A 215 5.36 36.79 1.08
N ASP A 216 5.09 35.65 1.72
CA ASP A 216 5.03 34.34 1.06
C ASP A 216 3.82 34.21 0.12
N GLY A 217 2.64 34.68 0.55
CA GLY A 217 1.42 34.64 -0.26
C GLY A 217 1.50 35.50 -1.53
N TYR A 218 2.21 36.63 -1.48
CA TYR A 218 2.43 37.49 -2.64
C TYR A 218 3.44 36.92 -3.64
N THR A 219 4.39 36.10 -3.17
CA THR A 219 5.50 35.59 -4.00
C THR A 219 5.13 34.27 -4.70
N GLY A 220 4.31 33.43 -4.06
CA GLY A 220 3.78 32.20 -4.67
C GLY A 220 2.90 32.45 -5.91
N TYR A 221 2.26 33.63 -6.00
CA TYR A 221 1.41 34.00 -7.13
C TYR A 221 2.19 34.39 -8.40
N PHE A 222 3.46 34.80 -8.28
CA PHE A 222 4.28 35.21 -9.44
C PHE A 222 4.99 34.05 -10.15
N ILE A 223 5.02 32.85 -9.55
CA ILE A 223 5.78 31.69 -10.06
C ILE A 223 4.96 30.84 -11.06
N PHE A 224 3.64 31.05 -11.17
CA PHE A 224 2.76 30.28 -12.07
C PHE A 224 2.31 31.04 -13.34
N ARG A 225 3.26 31.59 -14.10
CA ARG A 225 3.00 31.98 -15.50
C ARG A 225 4.05 31.42 -16.45
N GLY A 226 3.71 30.28 -17.05
CA GLY A 226 4.52 29.65 -18.09
C GLY A 226 3.78 28.60 -18.93
N VAL A 227 2.46 28.69 -19.12
CA VAL A 227 1.73 27.87 -20.12
C VAL A 227 0.53 28.67 -20.66
N PRO A 228 0.33 28.79 -21.99
CA PRO A 228 -0.82 29.51 -22.54
C PRO A 228 -2.05 28.57 -22.60
N LEU A 229 -3.14 28.96 -21.95
CA LEU A 229 -4.47 28.41 -22.24
C LEU A 229 -5.40 29.54 -22.72
N LYS A 230 -6.03 29.28 -23.87
CA LYS A 230 -7.05 30.10 -24.54
C LYS A 230 -8.45 29.64 -24.09
N PRO A 231 -9.55 30.38 -24.36
CA PRO A 231 -10.19 31.14 -23.29
C PRO A 231 -11.68 30.82 -23.17
N TRP A 232 -12.15 30.41 -22.01
CA TRP A 232 -13.52 30.72 -21.55
C TRP A 232 -13.49 30.86 -20.02
N VAL A 233 -14.23 31.84 -19.52
CA VAL A 233 -14.37 32.26 -18.11
C VAL A 233 -13.35 33.31 -17.65
N ASN A 234 -13.87 34.53 -17.41
CA ASN A 234 -13.11 35.70 -16.97
C ASN A 234 -12.92 35.66 -15.43
N PRO A 235 -11.69 35.42 -14.92
CA PRO A 235 -11.42 35.26 -13.48
C PRO A 235 -11.74 36.53 -12.67
N VAL A 236 -11.68 37.69 -13.32
CA VAL A 236 -11.93 39.00 -12.70
C VAL A 236 -13.36 39.12 -12.16
N TYR A 237 -14.32 38.43 -12.77
CA TYR A 237 -15.73 38.48 -12.36
C TYR A 237 -15.97 37.80 -11.00
N TYR A 238 -15.36 36.63 -10.77
CA TYR A 238 -15.50 35.91 -9.50
C TYR A 238 -14.74 36.57 -8.36
N SER A 239 -13.60 37.20 -8.65
CA SER A 239 -12.84 37.96 -7.66
C SER A 239 -13.59 39.22 -7.19
N LEU A 240 -14.26 39.93 -8.10
CA LEU A 240 -15.07 41.10 -7.74
C LEU A 240 -16.34 40.70 -6.97
N LEU A 241 -16.97 39.57 -7.31
CA LEU A 241 -18.14 39.05 -6.59
C LEU A 241 -17.78 38.57 -5.18
N GLY A 242 -16.64 37.90 -5.02
CA GLY A 242 -16.11 37.51 -3.71
C GLY A 242 -15.76 38.71 -2.84
N PHE A 243 -15.15 39.74 -3.43
CA PHE A 243 -14.83 40.98 -2.72
C PHE A 243 -16.09 41.75 -2.28
N ALA A 244 -17.11 41.85 -3.14
CA ALA A 244 -18.37 42.51 -2.79
C ALA A 244 -19.12 41.79 -1.65
N ASN A 245 -19.16 40.45 -1.65
CA ASN A 245 -19.78 39.66 -0.60
C ASN A 245 -19.05 39.80 0.75
N LEU A 246 -17.71 39.88 0.70
CA LEU A 246 -16.88 40.10 1.89
C LEU A 246 -17.14 41.49 2.50
N VAL A 247 -17.27 42.54 1.68
CA VAL A 247 -17.56 43.91 2.16
C VAL A 247 -18.94 43.99 2.81
N VAL A 248 -19.96 43.32 2.25
CA VAL A 248 -21.31 43.29 2.83
C VAL A 248 -21.33 42.55 4.18
N ALA A 249 -20.60 41.44 4.29
CA ALA A 249 -20.47 40.68 5.54
C ALA A 249 -19.79 41.52 6.64
N VAL A 250 -18.71 42.22 6.30
CA VAL A 250 -17.97 43.08 7.25
C VAL A 250 -18.84 44.25 7.72
N ILE A 251 -19.61 44.88 6.84
CA ILE A 251 -20.53 45.96 7.22
C ILE A 251 -21.64 45.44 8.16
N GLY A 252 -22.16 44.24 7.91
CA GLY A 252 -23.15 43.59 8.78
C GLY A 252 -22.62 43.29 10.18
N ILE A 253 -21.42 42.73 10.28
CA ILE A 253 -20.76 42.37 11.54
C ILE A 253 -20.42 43.64 12.35
N VAL A 254 -19.90 44.68 11.71
CA VAL A 254 -19.61 45.97 12.39
C VAL A 254 -20.89 46.66 12.86
N GLY A 255 -21.98 46.54 12.10
CA GLY A 255 -23.31 47.00 12.52
C GLY A 255 -23.80 46.25 13.76
N LEU A 256 -23.65 44.93 13.78
CA LEU A 256 -24.06 44.07 14.90
C LEU A 256 -23.24 44.37 16.17
N ALA A 257 -21.92 44.53 16.04
CA ALA A 257 -21.04 44.86 17.15
C ALA A 257 -21.38 46.23 17.77
N ARG A 258 -21.78 47.22 16.96
CA ARG A 258 -22.21 48.55 17.45
C ARG A 258 -23.55 48.50 18.18
N VAL A 259 -24.49 47.66 17.73
CA VAL A 259 -25.79 47.48 18.40
C VAL A 259 -25.61 46.73 19.72
N CYS A 260 -24.75 45.71 19.76
CA CYS A 260 -24.42 44.99 21.00
C CYS A 260 -23.67 45.86 22.01
N ALA A 261 -22.82 46.79 21.54
CA ALA A 261 -22.11 47.73 22.41
C ALA A 261 -22.98 48.86 22.98
N ALA A 262 -24.16 49.13 22.39
CA ALA A 262 -25.06 50.21 22.80
C ALA A 262 -26.16 49.77 23.78
N ALA A 263 -26.27 48.46 24.10
CA ALA A 263 -27.30 47.93 24.98
C ALA A 263 -26.84 47.96 26.46
N GLU A 264 -27.30 48.95 27.21
CA GLU A 264 -27.11 49.01 28.67
C GLU A 264 -28.03 47.98 29.37
N PRO A 265 -27.51 47.07 30.24
CA PRO A 265 -28.29 45.94 30.75
C PRO A 265 -29.40 46.27 31.77
N SER A 266 -29.57 47.53 32.17
CA SER A 266 -30.30 47.88 33.39
C SER A 266 -31.74 48.37 33.19
N ARG A 267 -32.26 48.37 31.95
CA ARG A 267 -33.68 48.66 31.71
C ARG A 267 -34.20 47.86 30.54
N LEU A 268 -34.94 46.77 30.79
CA LEU A 268 -36.04 46.29 29.94
C LEU A 268 -36.85 45.21 30.68
N ARG A 269 -38.18 45.39 30.74
CA ARG A 269 -39.14 44.47 31.39
C ARG A 269 -39.43 43.26 30.50
N ALA A 270 -39.68 42.11 31.14
CA ALA A 270 -39.88 40.78 30.57
C ALA A 270 -41.02 40.60 29.54
N GLY A 271 -41.76 41.65 29.18
CA GLY A 271 -42.83 41.59 28.17
C GLY A 271 -42.41 41.95 26.74
N SER A 272 -41.19 42.45 26.51
CA SER A 272 -40.74 42.90 25.18
C SER A 272 -40.03 41.82 24.35
N TYR A 273 -39.69 40.68 24.96
CA TYR A 273 -38.96 39.60 24.29
C TYR A 273 -39.82 38.88 23.23
N ALA A 274 -41.08 38.55 23.53
CA ALA A 274 -41.96 37.84 22.59
C ALA A 274 -42.33 38.68 21.35
N GLN A 275 -42.36 40.01 21.48
CA GLN A 275 -42.68 40.91 20.37
C GLN A 275 -41.46 41.19 19.49
N ALA A 276 -40.26 41.25 20.09
CA ALA A 276 -39.00 41.28 19.35
C ALA A 276 -38.76 39.96 18.62
N GLU A 277 -39.04 38.83 19.26
CA GLU A 277 -38.91 37.49 18.69
C GLU A 277 -39.82 37.33 17.46
N ALA A 278 -41.09 37.74 17.51
CA ALA A 278 -42.03 37.63 16.39
C ALA A 278 -41.71 38.54 15.19
N ILE A 279 -41.06 39.69 15.41
CA ILE A 279 -40.59 40.58 14.33
C ILE A 279 -39.30 40.01 13.73
N TRP A 280 -38.41 39.45 14.56
CA TRP A 280 -37.18 38.79 14.13
C TRP A 280 -37.42 37.47 13.38
N SER A 281 -38.38 36.63 13.80
CA SER A 281 -38.69 35.37 13.09
C SER A 281 -39.15 35.66 11.66
N ARG A 282 -39.91 36.74 11.43
CA ARG A 282 -40.39 37.10 10.08
C ARG A 282 -39.30 37.72 9.20
N ALA A 283 -38.33 38.43 9.78
CA ALA A 283 -37.18 38.95 9.05
C ALA A 283 -36.18 37.82 8.69
N LEU A 284 -35.97 36.88 9.61
CA LEU A 284 -35.09 35.73 9.43
C LEU A 284 -35.67 34.71 8.42
N LEU A 285 -36.99 34.44 8.48
CA LEU A 285 -37.67 33.58 7.49
C LEU A 285 -37.67 34.17 6.07
N ARG A 286 -37.70 35.50 5.92
CA ARG A 286 -37.60 36.13 4.59
C ARG A 286 -36.19 36.10 3.99
N GLN A 287 -35.15 36.03 4.83
CA GLN A 287 -33.75 35.91 4.39
C GLN A 287 -33.32 34.44 4.17
N LEU A 288 -33.88 33.49 4.93
CA LEU A 288 -33.55 32.07 4.85
C LEU A 288 -34.19 31.31 3.67
N CYS A 289 -35.11 31.92 2.91
CA CYS A 289 -35.68 31.33 1.69
C CYS A 289 -34.72 31.31 0.47
N VAL A 290 -33.43 31.64 0.64
CA VAL A 290 -32.46 31.72 -0.48
C VAL A 290 -31.21 30.83 -0.29
N ALA A 291 -31.16 29.90 0.68
CA ALA A 291 -30.00 29.00 0.81
C ALA A 291 -30.37 27.54 1.21
N PRO A 292 -29.79 26.50 0.55
CA PRO A 292 -30.14 25.11 0.79
C PRO A 292 -29.18 24.48 1.81
N VAL A 293 -29.53 24.48 3.11
CA VAL A 293 -28.73 23.76 4.14
C VAL A 293 -29.60 22.95 5.11
N LEU A 294 -30.89 22.78 4.83
CA LEU A 294 -31.81 22.08 5.74
C LEU A 294 -31.85 20.53 5.68
N PRO A 295 -31.24 19.77 4.74
CA PRO A 295 -31.33 18.30 4.78
C PRO A 295 -30.47 17.63 5.87
N CYS A 296 -29.39 18.25 6.34
CA CYS A 296 -28.41 17.55 7.20
C CYS A 296 -28.80 17.46 8.68
N PHE A 297 -29.72 18.29 9.17
CA PHE A 297 -30.13 18.28 10.59
C PHE A 297 -31.33 17.36 10.88
N MET A 298 -32.12 16.98 9.87
CA MET A 298 -33.24 16.05 10.06
C MET A 298 -32.83 14.57 10.08
N CYS A 299 -31.73 14.19 9.44
CA CYS A 299 -31.24 12.79 9.47
C CYS A 299 -30.70 12.36 10.84
N ALA A 300 -30.12 13.28 11.62
CA ALA A 300 -29.56 12.96 12.94
C ALA A 300 -30.63 12.70 14.02
N ALA A 301 -31.85 13.22 13.83
CA ALA A 301 -32.96 13.02 14.77
C ALA A 301 -33.75 11.73 14.50
N LEU A 302 -33.76 11.24 13.25
CA LEU A 302 -34.37 9.96 12.88
C LEU A 302 -33.50 8.76 13.29
N PHE A 303 -32.17 8.91 13.24
CA PHE A 303 -31.22 7.84 13.61
C PHE A 303 -31.20 7.48 15.11
N LEU A 304 -31.69 8.37 15.99
CA LEU A 304 -31.78 8.12 17.43
C LEU A 304 -33.12 7.47 17.84
N ALA A 305 -34.10 7.41 16.94
CA ALA A 305 -35.41 6.80 17.20
C ALA A 305 -35.50 5.32 16.76
N GLU A 306 -34.62 4.85 15.88
CA GLU A 306 -34.58 3.43 15.42
C GLU A 306 -33.65 2.52 16.23
N ALA A 307 -32.88 3.05 17.19
CA ALA A 307 -31.91 2.27 17.96
C ALA A 307 -32.50 1.44 19.13
N PHE A 308 -33.82 1.21 19.15
CA PHE A 308 -34.50 0.51 20.25
C PHE A 308 -35.68 -0.38 19.81
N ASP A 309 -35.63 -1.05 18.65
CA ASP A 309 -36.48 -2.22 18.40
C ASP A 309 -36.00 -3.02 17.17
N GLU A 310 -35.16 -4.05 17.35
CA GLU A 310 -35.13 -5.21 16.44
C GLU A 310 -34.23 -6.34 17.00
N GLN A 311 -34.86 -7.24 17.75
CA GLN A 311 -34.41 -8.63 17.82
C GLN A 311 -35.04 -9.37 16.63
N LEU A 312 -34.26 -9.59 15.56
CA LEU A 312 -34.67 -10.43 14.45
C LEU A 312 -34.60 -11.91 14.87
N GLU A 313 -35.72 -12.43 15.34
CA GLU A 313 -36.00 -13.86 15.33
C GLU A 313 -36.23 -14.32 13.87
N CYS A 314 -35.41 -15.26 13.39
CA CYS A 314 -35.67 -15.99 12.16
C CYS A 314 -36.99 -16.78 12.31
N PRO A 315 -37.95 -16.69 11.37
CA PRO A 315 -39.16 -17.47 11.47
C PRO A 315 -38.84 -18.96 11.25
N ALA A 316 -38.89 -19.71 12.36
CA ALA A 316 -38.89 -21.16 12.35
C ALA A 316 -40.13 -21.65 11.59
N GLY A 317 -39.91 -22.20 10.40
CA GLY A 317 -40.94 -22.90 9.64
C GLY A 317 -41.50 -24.06 10.44
N GLN A 318 -42.83 -24.11 10.54
CA GLN A 318 -43.61 -25.17 11.19
C GLN A 318 -43.18 -26.55 10.70
N GLN A 319 -42.69 -27.37 11.63
CA GLN A 319 -42.51 -28.80 11.46
C GLN A 319 -43.88 -29.49 11.55
N SER A 320 -44.45 -29.84 10.40
CA SER A 320 -45.47 -30.90 10.31
C SER A 320 -44.78 -32.25 10.06
N SER A 321 -45.23 -33.25 10.82
CA SER A 321 -44.75 -34.63 10.99
C SER A 321 -44.47 -35.48 9.72
N PRO A 322 -43.78 -36.64 9.87
CA PRO A 322 -43.00 -37.30 8.82
C PRO A 322 -43.86 -38.26 7.98
N GLY A 323 -44.24 -37.81 6.78
CA GLY A 323 -44.64 -38.69 5.68
C GLY A 323 -43.54 -38.65 4.62
N GLY A 324 -42.89 -39.79 4.36
CA GLY A 324 -41.73 -39.89 3.49
C GLY A 324 -41.95 -39.38 2.07
N GLN A 325 -41.69 -38.11 1.84
CA GLN A 325 -41.33 -37.57 0.54
C GLN A 325 -39.80 -37.57 0.48
N GLN A 326 -39.23 -38.53 -0.26
CA GLN A 326 -37.91 -38.34 -0.83
C GLN A 326 -38.02 -37.12 -1.75
N SER A 327 -37.77 -35.93 -1.21
CA SER A 327 -37.73 -34.71 -2.02
C SER A 327 -36.63 -34.94 -3.03
N SER A 328 -36.98 -35.09 -4.30
CA SER A 328 -36.01 -35.13 -5.37
C SER A 328 -35.26 -33.80 -5.30
N ALA A 329 -34.03 -33.83 -4.76
CA ALA A 329 -33.18 -32.66 -4.68
C ALA A 329 -33.20 -31.98 -6.04
N SER A 330 -33.48 -30.69 -6.04
CA SER A 330 -33.67 -29.95 -7.27
C SER A 330 -32.41 -30.07 -8.13
N SER A 331 -32.53 -29.94 -9.45
CA SER A 331 -31.34 -29.91 -10.33
C SER A 331 -30.35 -28.83 -9.90
N TRP A 332 -30.85 -27.74 -9.31
CA TRP A 332 -30.03 -26.71 -8.68
C TRP A 332 -29.16 -27.27 -7.55
N ASP A 333 -29.77 -27.96 -6.57
CA ASP A 333 -29.05 -28.51 -5.41
C ASP A 333 -28.02 -29.56 -5.82
N LYS A 334 -28.34 -30.39 -6.83
CA LYS A 334 -27.40 -31.37 -7.38
C LYS A 334 -26.18 -30.69 -8.01
N THR A 335 -26.39 -29.59 -8.75
CA THR A 335 -25.30 -28.81 -9.33
C THR A 335 -24.47 -28.14 -8.25
N VAL A 336 -25.09 -27.54 -7.22
CA VAL A 336 -24.37 -26.93 -6.08
C VAL A 336 -23.55 -28.00 -5.34
N GLN A 337 -24.14 -29.16 -5.07
CA GLN A 337 -23.47 -30.27 -4.39
C GLN A 337 -22.28 -30.78 -5.20
N SER A 338 -22.46 -31.00 -6.51
CA SER A 338 -21.38 -31.41 -7.42
C SER A 338 -20.27 -30.36 -7.49
N LEU A 339 -20.61 -29.07 -7.55
CA LEU A 339 -19.63 -27.98 -7.60
C LEU A 339 -18.82 -27.89 -6.31
N SER A 340 -19.47 -28.08 -5.15
CA SER A 340 -18.84 -28.03 -3.82
C SER A 340 -17.93 -29.22 -3.53
N SER A 341 -18.12 -30.36 -4.19
CA SER A 341 -17.30 -31.55 -3.92
C SER A 341 -15.99 -31.61 -4.70
N ARG A 342 -15.74 -30.62 -5.57
CA ARG A 342 -14.56 -30.59 -6.45
C ARG A 342 -13.43 -29.86 -5.75
N SER A 343 -12.23 -30.38 -5.87
CA SER A 343 -11.03 -29.76 -5.33
C SER A 343 -9.79 -30.39 -5.93
N LEU A 344 -8.66 -29.72 -5.83
CA LEU A 344 -7.35 -30.25 -6.20
C LEU A 344 -6.31 -29.96 -5.11
N GLU A 345 -5.37 -30.86 -4.93
CA GLU A 345 -4.17 -30.68 -4.11
C GLU A 345 -3.19 -29.71 -4.78
N VAL A 346 -2.32 -29.12 -3.96
CA VAL A 346 -1.27 -28.21 -4.44
C VAL A 346 -0.28 -28.96 -5.33
N GLU A 347 -0.02 -30.23 -5.02
CA GLU A 347 0.80 -31.13 -5.82
C GLU A 347 0.22 -31.32 -7.21
N GLU A 348 -1.09 -31.55 -7.32
CA GLU A 348 -1.81 -31.70 -8.58
C GLU A 348 -1.76 -30.40 -9.40
N LEU A 349 -1.88 -29.23 -8.73
CA LEU A 349 -1.72 -27.92 -9.36
C LEU A 349 -0.28 -27.69 -9.88
N LEU A 350 0.73 -28.08 -9.11
CA LEU A 350 2.15 -27.96 -9.49
C LEU A 350 2.51 -28.91 -10.63
N GLU A 351 1.97 -30.13 -10.63
CA GLU A 351 2.11 -31.08 -11.73
C GLU A 351 1.52 -30.51 -13.00
N PHE A 352 0.27 -30.02 -12.96
CA PHE A 352 -0.34 -29.32 -14.09
C PHE A 352 0.50 -28.14 -14.58
N PHE A 353 1.00 -27.29 -13.68
CA PHE A 353 1.86 -26.17 -14.04
C PHE A 353 3.14 -26.63 -14.75
N GLY A 354 3.69 -27.79 -14.35
CA GLY A 354 4.86 -28.41 -14.99
C GLY A 354 4.62 -28.90 -16.42
N LEU A 355 3.36 -29.08 -16.84
CA LEU A 355 2.99 -29.44 -18.21
C LEU A 355 2.96 -28.24 -19.18
N LEU A 356 3.07 -27.02 -18.67
CA LEU A 356 2.96 -25.79 -19.44
C LEU A 356 4.31 -25.31 -19.98
N GLY A 357 4.27 -24.64 -21.13
CA GLY A 357 5.43 -23.98 -21.76
C GLY A 357 6.14 -24.87 -22.78
N PRO A 358 7.15 -24.33 -23.48
CA PRO A 358 7.91 -25.10 -24.44
C PRO A 358 8.58 -26.30 -23.76
N ARG A 359 8.30 -27.50 -24.30
CA ARG A 359 8.80 -28.82 -23.89
C ARG A 359 10.24 -28.75 -23.35
N ARG A 360 10.48 -29.30 -22.17
CA ARG A 360 11.83 -29.39 -21.56
C ARG A 360 12.29 -30.81 -21.25
N ASP A 361 11.46 -31.83 -21.49
CA ASP A 361 11.80 -33.19 -21.11
C ASP A 361 12.27 -34.04 -22.29
N ALA A 362 13.16 -34.98 -22.00
CA ALA A 362 13.76 -35.89 -22.97
C ALA A 362 12.77 -36.93 -23.52
N SER A 363 11.55 -37.01 -22.96
CA SER A 363 10.52 -37.98 -23.33
C SER A 363 9.94 -37.73 -24.73
N GLY A 364 10.05 -36.49 -25.21
CA GLY A 364 9.43 -36.10 -26.47
C GLY A 364 7.91 -36.23 -26.44
N ALA A 365 7.21 -35.87 -25.33
CA ALA A 365 5.74 -35.80 -25.20
C ALA A 365 5.19 -34.35 -25.28
N GLU A 366 4.15 -34.08 -26.10
CA GLU A 366 3.89 -32.72 -26.63
C GLU A 366 3.47 -31.78 -25.52
N ALA A 367 4.11 -30.60 -25.48
CA ALA A 367 3.75 -29.59 -24.49
C ALA A 367 2.28 -29.22 -24.70
N VAL A 368 1.52 -29.21 -23.62
CA VAL A 368 0.07 -28.98 -23.67
C VAL A 368 -0.24 -27.59 -24.22
N MET A 369 0.54 -26.60 -23.79
CA MET A 369 0.45 -25.22 -24.24
C MET A 369 1.85 -24.69 -24.54
N PRO A 370 2.39 -24.94 -25.75
CA PRO A 370 3.77 -24.58 -26.10
C PRO A 370 4.04 -23.07 -26.06
N SER A 371 3.02 -22.24 -26.25
CA SER A 371 3.09 -20.77 -26.21
C SER A 371 3.20 -20.20 -24.80
N TYR A 372 3.01 -21.01 -23.76
CA TYR A 372 2.92 -20.49 -22.39
C TYR A 372 4.23 -19.82 -21.94
N ASP A 373 4.11 -18.58 -21.47
CA ASP A 373 5.15 -17.81 -20.82
C ASP A 373 4.66 -17.39 -19.42
N PRO A 374 5.35 -17.79 -18.33
CA PRO A 374 4.90 -17.50 -16.97
C PRO A 374 4.79 -15.99 -16.65
N TRP A 375 5.40 -15.12 -17.44
CA TRP A 375 5.36 -13.66 -17.23
C TRP A 375 4.34 -12.93 -18.11
N LEU A 376 3.70 -13.63 -19.04
CA LEU A 376 2.74 -13.04 -19.99
C LEU A 376 1.39 -13.78 -20.01
N SER A 377 1.42 -15.11 -19.95
CA SER A 377 0.22 -15.94 -20.04
C SER A 377 -0.69 -15.73 -18.83
N THR A 378 -1.92 -15.33 -19.14
CA THR A 378 -3.00 -15.14 -18.18
C THR A 378 -3.66 -16.48 -17.83
N THR A 379 -4.44 -16.48 -16.76
CA THR A 379 -5.26 -17.65 -16.42
C THR A 379 -6.29 -17.95 -17.51
N SER A 380 -6.81 -16.92 -18.20
CA SER A 380 -7.68 -17.10 -19.38
C SER A 380 -6.97 -17.88 -20.49
N ASP A 381 -5.69 -17.55 -20.76
CA ASP A 381 -4.91 -18.26 -21.77
C ASP A 381 -4.73 -19.73 -21.40
N VAL A 382 -4.42 -20.02 -20.14
CA VAL A 382 -4.23 -21.40 -19.65
C VAL A 382 -5.55 -22.18 -19.64
N VAL A 383 -6.68 -21.55 -19.31
CA VAL A 383 -8.00 -22.19 -19.40
C VAL A 383 -8.29 -22.63 -20.84
N ARG A 384 -8.04 -21.75 -21.81
CA ARG A 384 -8.32 -22.00 -23.24
C ARG A 384 -7.29 -22.92 -23.90
N GLY A 385 -6.02 -22.71 -23.61
CA GLY A 385 -4.89 -23.38 -24.24
C GLY A 385 -4.50 -24.71 -23.59
N ALA A 386 -4.88 -24.96 -22.34
CA ALA A 386 -4.50 -26.19 -21.63
C ALA A 386 -5.66 -26.90 -20.93
N ILE A 387 -6.42 -26.20 -20.06
CA ILE A 387 -7.43 -26.86 -19.22
C ILE A 387 -8.54 -27.46 -20.07
N ILE A 388 -9.12 -26.70 -21.01
CA ILE A 388 -10.18 -27.19 -21.90
C ILE A 388 -9.67 -28.37 -22.77
N PRO A 389 -8.54 -28.26 -23.49
CA PRO A 389 -8.01 -29.39 -24.26
C PRO A 389 -7.76 -30.65 -23.43
N LEU A 390 -7.16 -30.53 -22.24
CA LEU A 390 -6.83 -31.68 -21.40
C LEU A 390 -8.05 -32.34 -20.74
N SER A 391 -9.14 -31.58 -20.53
CA SER A 391 -10.37 -32.10 -19.91
C SER A 391 -11.40 -32.59 -20.93
N GLN A 392 -11.01 -32.71 -22.20
CA GLN A 392 -11.86 -33.30 -23.24
C GLN A 392 -11.72 -34.82 -23.25
N ALA A 393 -12.84 -35.54 -23.12
CA ALA A 393 -12.90 -36.99 -23.19
C ALA A 393 -13.75 -37.42 -24.40
N GLY A 394 -13.08 -37.63 -25.54
CA GLY A 394 -13.76 -37.89 -26.81
C GLY A 394 -14.63 -36.70 -27.23
N ASN A 395 -15.94 -36.93 -27.35
CA ASN A 395 -16.91 -35.88 -27.69
C ASN A 395 -17.54 -35.21 -26.45
N CYS A 396 -17.13 -35.58 -25.24
CA CYS A 396 -17.66 -35.01 -24.01
C CYS A 396 -16.64 -34.08 -23.34
N GLY A 397 -17.14 -33.09 -22.60
CA GLY A 397 -16.32 -32.14 -21.87
C GLY A 397 -16.43 -32.34 -20.38
N LEU A 398 -15.32 -32.66 -19.72
CA LEU A 398 -15.30 -32.95 -18.29
C LEU A 398 -14.79 -31.77 -17.46
N VAL A 399 -15.05 -31.83 -16.16
CA VAL A 399 -14.40 -30.93 -15.19
C VAL A 399 -12.96 -31.40 -15.03
N TYR A 400 -12.00 -30.48 -15.14
CA TYR A 400 -10.58 -30.83 -15.02
C TYR A 400 -10.24 -31.46 -13.66
N ALA A 401 -10.76 -30.91 -12.56
CA ALA A 401 -10.55 -31.47 -11.21
C ALA A 401 -11.02 -32.93 -11.06
N ASN A 402 -11.92 -33.42 -11.93
CA ASN A 402 -12.37 -34.81 -11.92
C ASN A 402 -11.51 -35.73 -12.82
N TYR A 403 -10.62 -35.16 -13.64
CA TYR A 403 -9.83 -35.85 -14.66
C TYR A 403 -8.35 -36.03 -14.27
N LEU A 404 -7.96 -35.59 -13.07
CA LEU A 404 -6.56 -35.61 -12.64
C LEU A 404 -5.92 -37.02 -12.79
N PRO A 405 -4.80 -37.15 -13.54
CA PRO A 405 -4.17 -38.44 -13.77
C PRO A 405 -3.81 -39.13 -12.46
N GLY A 406 -4.28 -40.37 -12.28
CA GLY A 406 -4.04 -41.14 -11.04
C GLY A 406 -5.05 -40.89 -9.92
N ALA A 407 -6.00 -39.96 -10.09
CA ALA A 407 -7.16 -39.88 -9.22
C ALA A 407 -7.97 -41.18 -9.37
N THR A 408 -7.95 -42.05 -8.36
CA THR A 408 -8.93 -43.13 -8.29
C THR A 408 -10.31 -42.50 -8.11
N ALA A 409 -11.38 -43.15 -8.58
CA ALA A 409 -12.74 -42.62 -8.45
C ALA A 409 -13.15 -42.25 -6.99
N SER A 410 -12.38 -42.69 -5.99
CA SER A 410 -12.55 -42.31 -4.58
C SER A 410 -11.91 -40.98 -4.18
N THR A 411 -10.89 -40.45 -4.88
CA THR A 411 -10.20 -39.21 -4.48
C THR A 411 -10.91 -37.93 -4.96
N SER A 412 -11.84 -38.02 -5.91
CA SER A 412 -12.52 -36.85 -6.50
C SER A 412 -13.69 -36.27 -5.69
N THR A 413 -13.93 -36.77 -4.47
CA THR A 413 -15.08 -36.34 -3.63
C THR A 413 -14.67 -35.69 -2.31
N THR A 414 -13.39 -35.37 -2.15
CA THR A 414 -12.91 -34.66 -0.96
C THR A 414 -13.26 -33.17 -1.06
N LEU A 415 -13.89 -32.65 -0.01
CA LEU A 415 -14.21 -31.23 0.08
C LEU A 415 -12.92 -30.39 0.09
N PRO A 416 -12.92 -29.20 -0.52
CA PRO A 416 -11.80 -28.26 -0.43
C PRO A 416 -11.63 -27.77 1.02
N ASP A 417 -10.39 -27.54 1.42
CA ASP A 417 -10.04 -26.84 2.67
C ASP A 417 -10.03 -25.32 2.46
N CYS A 418 -9.79 -24.88 1.22
CA CYS A 418 -9.65 -23.47 0.88
C CYS A 418 -10.33 -23.15 -0.47
N MET A 419 -11.19 -22.14 -0.51
CA MET A 419 -11.67 -21.56 -1.75
C MET A 419 -10.73 -20.45 -2.22
N VAL A 420 -10.49 -20.34 -3.52
CA VAL A 420 -9.59 -19.31 -4.08
C VAL A 420 -10.36 -18.32 -4.96
N SER A 421 -10.33 -17.04 -4.59
CA SER A 421 -10.75 -15.94 -5.46
C SER A 421 -9.56 -15.42 -6.27
N HIS A 422 -9.74 -15.32 -7.58
CA HIS A 422 -8.74 -14.80 -8.52
C HIS A 422 -9.44 -14.21 -9.76
N THR A 423 -8.73 -13.39 -10.54
CA THR A 423 -9.21 -12.92 -11.86
C THR A 423 -8.54 -13.71 -12.98
N TRP A 424 -9.28 -13.93 -14.07
CA TRP A 424 -8.76 -14.65 -15.23
C TRP A 424 -7.80 -13.81 -16.09
N SER A 425 -7.86 -12.47 -15.98
CA SER A 425 -6.92 -11.56 -16.64
C SER A 425 -5.54 -11.52 -15.97
N ALA A 426 -5.42 -12.05 -14.76
CA ALA A 426 -4.14 -12.13 -14.06
C ALA A 426 -3.26 -13.24 -14.64
N LEU A 427 -1.94 -13.09 -14.45
CA LEU A 427 -0.96 -14.11 -14.80
C LEU A 427 -1.29 -15.43 -14.09
N PHE A 428 -1.26 -16.53 -14.84
CA PHE A 428 -1.48 -17.85 -14.24
C PHE A 428 -0.38 -18.21 -13.22
N LEU A 429 0.85 -17.76 -13.46
CA LEU A 429 1.97 -17.87 -12.52
C LEU A 429 1.61 -17.30 -11.13
N ASP A 430 0.97 -16.15 -11.08
CA ASP A 430 0.67 -15.46 -9.82
C ASP A 430 -0.41 -16.23 -9.02
N LEU A 431 -1.41 -16.80 -9.72
CA LEU A 431 -2.39 -17.69 -9.10
C LEU A 431 -1.72 -18.91 -8.45
N VAL A 432 -0.88 -19.62 -9.20
CA VAL A 432 -0.19 -20.82 -8.68
C VAL A 432 0.77 -20.45 -7.55
N ALA A 433 1.51 -19.35 -7.71
CA ALA A 433 2.40 -18.86 -6.68
C ALA A 433 1.66 -18.51 -5.38
N ALA A 434 0.48 -17.88 -5.47
CA ALA A 434 -0.34 -17.57 -4.31
C ALA A 434 -0.81 -18.86 -3.61
N VAL A 435 -1.35 -19.83 -4.34
CA VAL A 435 -1.78 -21.11 -3.75
C VAL A 435 -0.62 -21.83 -3.06
N VAL A 436 0.56 -21.89 -3.70
CA VAL A 436 1.75 -22.52 -3.12
C VAL A 436 2.26 -21.72 -1.90
N ALA A 437 2.20 -20.39 -1.93
CA ALA A 437 2.57 -19.56 -0.79
C ALA A 437 1.61 -19.76 0.39
N ASP A 438 0.29 -19.89 0.18
CA ASP A 438 -0.68 -20.21 1.24
C ASP A 438 -0.37 -21.58 1.86
N ALA A 439 -0.12 -22.59 1.02
CA ALA A 439 0.24 -23.94 1.48
C ALA A 439 1.57 -24.01 2.24
N LEU A 440 2.48 -23.07 1.97
CA LEU A 440 3.75 -22.91 2.67
C LEU A 440 3.68 -21.96 3.87
N GLU A 441 2.50 -21.38 4.14
CA GLU A 441 2.24 -20.37 5.17
C GLU A 441 3.13 -19.13 5.04
N LEU A 442 3.24 -18.60 3.82
CA LEU A 442 3.99 -17.38 3.51
C LEU A 442 3.04 -16.19 3.34
N ASP A 443 3.44 -15.01 3.79
CA ASP A 443 2.63 -13.78 3.67
C ASP A 443 2.67 -13.14 2.27
N GLU A 444 3.61 -13.54 1.42
CA GLU A 444 3.83 -12.99 0.07
C GLU A 444 4.17 -14.09 -0.92
N TYR A 445 3.69 -13.97 -2.15
CA TYR A 445 3.92 -14.99 -3.19
C TYR A 445 5.04 -14.64 -4.18
N GLY A 446 5.62 -13.44 -4.15
CA GLY A 446 6.59 -12.99 -5.16
C GLY A 446 7.84 -13.86 -5.28
N LYS A 447 8.40 -14.32 -4.15
CA LYS A 447 9.53 -15.26 -4.16
C LYS A 447 9.13 -16.62 -4.74
N VAL A 448 7.91 -17.08 -4.47
CA VAL A 448 7.38 -18.33 -5.01
C VAL A 448 7.19 -18.22 -6.52
N ALA A 449 6.65 -17.11 -7.02
CA ALA A 449 6.50 -16.83 -8.45
C ALA A 449 7.85 -16.86 -9.18
N GLN A 450 8.89 -16.21 -8.63
CA GLN A 450 10.24 -16.26 -9.20
C GLN A 450 10.80 -17.69 -9.26
N ARG A 451 10.57 -18.49 -8.20
CA ARG A 451 11.01 -19.89 -8.14
C ARG A 451 10.26 -20.76 -9.15
N LEU A 452 8.96 -20.58 -9.30
CA LEU A 452 8.12 -21.31 -10.26
C LEU A 452 8.52 -21.02 -11.71
N ALA A 453 8.79 -19.75 -12.03
CA ALA A 453 9.21 -19.34 -13.37
C ALA A 453 10.65 -19.77 -13.71
N ALA A 454 11.49 -20.07 -12.71
CA ALA A 454 12.86 -20.54 -12.92
C ALA A 454 12.87 -21.95 -13.55
N PRO A 455 13.90 -22.29 -14.35
CA PRO A 455 14.05 -23.64 -14.88
C PRO A 455 14.07 -24.72 -13.80
N GLY A 456 13.18 -25.71 -13.93
CA GLY A 456 13.04 -26.78 -12.94
C GLY A 456 12.25 -26.38 -11.68
N GLY A 457 11.66 -25.19 -11.65
CA GLY A 457 10.96 -24.63 -10.48
C GLY A 457 9.79 -25.49 -10.01
N ALA A 458 8.93 -25.88 -10.95
CA ALA A 458 7.76 -26.71 -10.72
C ALA A 458 8.10 -28.10 -10.13
N GLN A 459 9.28 -28.64 -10.45
CA GLN A 459 9.71 -29.97 -9.98
C GLN A 459 10.27 -29.95 -8.55
N LYS A 460 10.78 -28.81 -8.07
CA LYS A 460 11.43 -28.70 -6.76
C LYS A 460 10.44 -28.39 -5.62
N LEU A 461 9.44 -27.56 -5.89
CA LEU A 461 8.47 -27.11 -4.90
C LEU A 461 7.57 -28.22 -4.30
N PRO A 462 7.14 -29.27 -5.02
CA PRO A 462 6.28 -30.31 -4.46
C PRO A 462 6.86 -30.98 -3.21
N GLN A 463 8.18 -31.15 -3.13
CA GLN A 463 8.82 -31.76 -1.95
C GLN A 463 8.75 -30.87 -0.71
N GLU A 464 8.71 -29.55 -0.88
CA GLU A 464 8.57 -28.60 0.22
C GLU A 464 7.12 -28.52 0.70
N VAL A 465 6.16 -28.50 -0.24
CA VAL A 465 4.72 -28.44 0.07
C VAL A 465 4.27 -29.70 0.81
N ARG A 466 4.63 -30.91 0.31
CA ARG A 466 4.26 -32.19 0.94
C ARG A 466 4.70 -32.32 2.40
N ARG A 467 5.78 -31.63 2.79
CA ARG A 467 6.28 -31.66 4.18
C ARG A 467 5.44 -30.80 5.12
N LYS A 468 4.67 -29.84 4.59
CA LYS A 468 3.92 -28.87 5.37
C LYS A 468 2.42 -29.08 5.34
N SER A 469 1.86 -29.47 4.20
CA SER A 469 0.42 -29.34 3.98
C SER A 469 -0.12 -30.36 2.96
N CYS A 470 -1.29 -30.93 3.25
CA CYS A 470 -2.09 -31.71 2.30
C CYS A 470 -3.39 -30.95 1.95
N GLN A 471 -3.32 -29.63 1.83
CA GLN A 471 -4.49 -28.78 1.61
C GLN A 471 -5.05 -28.95 0.21
N ARG A 472 -6.39 -29.01 0.14
CA ARG A 472 -7.15 -29.05 -1.10
C ARG A 472 -7.79 -27.69 -1.37
N TYR A 473 -7.70 -27.26 -2.62
CA TYR A 473 -8.15 -25.96 -3.06
C TYR A 473 -9.32 -26.10 -4.04
N TRP A 474 -10.32 -25.23 -3.89
CA TRP A 474 -11.32 -24.99 -4.91
C TRP A 474 -10.89 -23.77 -5.73
N ILE A 475 -10.60 -23.99 -7.01
CA ILE A 475 -10.14 -22.95 -7.93
C ILE A 475 -11.06 -22.98 -9.15
N CYS A 476 -11.74 -21.86 -9.45
CA CYS A 476 -12.81 -21.85 -10.45
C CYS A 476 -12.33 -22.34 -11.84
N ALA A 477 -11.10 -22.03 -12.24
CA ALA A 477 -10.51 -22.48 -13.50
C ALA A 477 -10.51 -24.01 -13.65
N PHE A 478 -10.34 -24.75 -12.55
CA PHE A 478 -10.24 -26.21 -12.53
C PHE A 478 -11.53 -26.91 -12.06
N CYS A 479 -12.27 -26.28 -11.15
CA CYS A 479 -13.44 -26.87 -10.49
C CYS A 479 -14.76 -26.58 -11.21
N VAL A 480 -14.82 -25.58 -12.09
CA VAL A 480 -15.98 -25.37 -12.97
C VAL A 480 -15.82 -26.20 -14.23
N ASN A 481 -16.93 -26.77 -14.73
CA ASN A 481 -16.95 -27.42 -16.04
C ASN A 481 -16.81 -26.36 -17.15
N GLN A 482 -15.57 -26.08 -17.55
CA GLN A 482 -15.27 -25.10 -18.61
C GLN A 482 -15.90 -25.47 -19.95
N HIS A 483 -16.15 -26.78 -20.17
CA HIS A 483 -16.86 -27.23 -21.35
C HIS A 483 -18.33 -26.86 -21.33
N ALA A 484 -19.01 -26.97 -20.19
CA ALA A 484 -20.41 -26.58 -20.07
C ALA A 484 -20.62 -25.05 -20.09
N GLY A 485 -19.56 -24.26 -19.91
CA GLY A 485 -19.60 -22.80 -19.96
C GLY A 485 -19.17 -22.20 -21.28
N ILE A 486 -17.90 -22.39 -21.65
CA ILE A 486 -17.21 -21.46 -22.56
C ILE A 486 -16.47 -22.12 -23.73
N CYS A 487 -16.29 -23.45 -23.77
CA CYS A 487 -15.29 -24.06 -24.64
C CYS A 487 -15.52 -23.95 -26.17
N ASN A 488 -16.76 -23.74 -26.62
CA ASN A 488 -17.12 -23.73 -28.05
C ASN A 488 -17.38 -22.31 -28.62
N GLY A 489 -17.04 -21.26 -27.88
CA GLY A 489 -17.20 -19.89 -28.36
C GLY A 489 -16.63 -18.82 -27.44
N PHE A 490 -16.72 -17.57 -27.91
CA PHE A 490 -16.28 -16.37 -27.17
C PHE A 490 -17.45 -15.42 -26.88
N GLY A 491 -18.68 -15.91 -26.98
CA GLY A 491 -19.88 -15.07 -27.01
C GLY A 491 -20.12 -14.43 -28.38
N SER A 492 -21.16 -13.61 -28.47
CA SER A 492 -21.47 -12.86 -29.70
C SER A 492 -20.42 -11.78 -29.94
N GLU A 493 -19.97 -11.65 -31.18
CA GLU A 493 -19.03 -10.59 -31.57
C GLU A 493 -19.69 -9.21 -31.37
N PRO A 494 -19.10 -8.31 -30.56
CA PRO A 494 -19.61 -6.96 -30.39
C PRO A 494 -19.42 -6.11 -31.66
N THR A 495 -20.04 -4.93 -31.70
CA THR A 495 -19.87 -4.01 -32.84
C THR A 495 -18.40 -3.67 -33.09
N PRO A 496 -17.86 -3.91 -34.30
CA PRO A 496 -16.46 -3.61 -34.62
C PRO A 496 -16.09 -2.16 -34.29
N GLY A 497 -14.91 -1.99 -33.68
CA GLY A 497 -14.38 -0.67 -33.28
C GLY A 497 -14.88 -0.15 -31.92
N SER A 498 -15.79 -0.87 -31.24
CA SER A 498 -16.16 -0.55 -29.86
C SER A 498 -15.13 -1.06 -28.84
N ASP A 499 -15.08 -0.47 -27.65
CA ASP A 499 -14.28 -0.97 -26.52
C ASP A 499 -14.61 -2.44 -26.18
N GLN A 500 -15.88 -2.83 -26.36
CA GLN A 500 -16.33 -4.21 -26.15
C GLN A 500 -15.72 -5.15 -27.18
N HIS A 501 -15.64 -4.73 -28.45
CA HIS A 501 -14.98 -5.51 -29.51
C HIS A 501 -13.50 -5.69 -29.23
N SER A 502 -12.78 -4.64 -28.80
CA SER A 502 -11.36 -4.77 -28.43
C SER A 502 -11.14 -5.76 -27.27
N ARG A 503 -12.01 -5.74 -26.25
CA ARG A 503 -11.94 -6.70 -25.13
C ARG A 503 -12.27 -8.13 -25.58
N TRP A 504 -13.28 -8.28 -26.43
CA TRP A 504 -13.67 -9.57 -26.99
C TRP A 504 -12.57 -10.16 -27.88
N ASP A 505 -11.95 -9.33 -28.74
CA ASP A 505 -10.85 -9.75 -29.62
C ASP A 505 -9.59 -10.10 -28.81
N ALA A 506 -9.28 -9.31 -27.77
CA ALA A 506 -8.20 -9.65 -26.84
C ALA A 506 -8.48 -10.98 -26.10
N GLY A 507 -9.72 -11.20 -25.64
CA GLY A 507 -10.08 -12.40 -24.87
C GLY A 507 -10.13 -13.70 -25.68
N ARG A 508 -10.18 -13.63 -27.02
CA ARG A 508 -10.11 -14.81 -27.90
C ARG A 508 -8.70 -15.13 -28.40
N ARG A 509 -7.71 -14.30 -28.06
CA ARG A 509 -6.32 -14.45 -28.52
C ARG A 509 -5.42 -14.86 -27.37
N ASP A 510 -4.50 -15.77 -27.65
CA ASP A 510 -3.40 -16.10 -26.76
C ASP A 510 -2.50 -14.89 -26.59
N THR A 511 -2.32 -14.43 -25.35
CA THR A 511 -1.57 -13.19 -25.05
C THR A 511 -0.10 -13.21 -25.47
N VAL A 512 0.49 -14.39 -25.69
CA VAL A 512 1.91 -14.54 -26.05
C VAL A 512 2.07 -14.58 -27.57
N SER A 513 1.30 -15.43 -28.23
CA SER A 513 1.40 -15.70 -29.67
C SER A 513 0.52 -14.79 -30.52
N GLY A 514 -0.51 -14.16 -29.94
CA GLY A 514 -1.54 -13.40 -30.64
C GLY A 514 -2.50 -14.26 -31.48
N ALA A 515 -2.31 -15.58 -31.48
CA ALA A 515 -3.13 -16.53 -32.22
C ALA A 515 -4.52 -16.64 -31.58
N VAL A 516 -5.55 -16.82 -32.41
CA VAL A 516 -6.91 -17.07 -31.92
C VAL A 516 -6.97 -18.49 -31.39
N PHE A 517 -7.52 -18.69 -30.19
CA PHE A 517 -7.70 -20.02 -29.61
C PHE A 517 -8.61 -20.89 -30.49
N SER A 518 -8.26 -22.16 -30.64
CA SER A 518 -9.13 -23.15 -31.28
C SER A 518 -10.38 -23.36 -30.43
N LEU A 519 -11.53 -23.53 -31.10
CA LEU A 519 -12.77 -23.88 -30.44
C LEU A 519 -12.80 -25.39 -30.17
N CYS A 520 -13.31 -25.77 -29.00
CA CYS A 520 -13.51 -27.17 -28.67
C CYS A 520 -14.67 -27.75 -29.49
N SER A 521 -14.47 -28.97 -30.00
CA SER A 521 -15.45 -29.71 -30.79
C SER A 521 -16.35 -30.63 -29.96
N CYS A 522 -16.31 -30.55 -28.63
CA CYS A 522 -17.14 -31.39 -27.77
C CYS A 522 -18.64 -31.03 -27.89
N SER A 523 -19.48 -32.02 -27.65
CA SER A 523 -20.93 -31.93 -27.64
C SER A 523 -21.49 -31.60 -26.24
N GLU A 524 -20.64 -31.17 -25.31
CA GLU A 524 -21.07 -30.83 -23.95
C GLU A 524 -22.11 -29.69 -24.00
N PRO A 525 -23.32 -29.87 -23.42
CA PRO A 525 -24.34 -28.82 -23.40
C PRO A 525 -23.84 -27.54 -22.74
N LYS A 526 -24.20 -26.38 -23.31
CA LYS A 526 -23.81 -25.08 -22.78
C LYS A 526 -24.91 -24.48 -21.91
N TYR A 527 -24.55 -24.03 -20.72
CA TYR A 527 -25.47 -23.42 -19.78
C TYR A 527 -24.97 -22.02 -19.40
N SER A 528 -25.65 -20.99 -19.90
CA SER A 528 -25.41 -19.60 -19.47
C SER A 528 -26.13 -19.25 -18.18
N ASP A 529 -27.25 -19.93 -17.88
CA ASP A 529 -28.13 -19.63 -16.76
C ASP A 529 -28.90 -20.88 -16.28
N GLY A 530 -29.81 -20.68 -15.33
CA GLY A 530 -30.71 -21.72 -14.83
C GLY A 530 -30.06 -22.75 -13.89
N PRO A 531 -30.75 -23.89 -13.64
CA PRO A 531 -30.34 -24.89 -12.65
C PRO A 531 -29.07 -25.67 -12.98
N MET A 532 -28.68 -25.73 -14.26
CA MET A 532 -27.50 -26.47 -14.71
C MET A 532 -26.25 -25.58 -14.88
N CYS A 533 -26.41 -24.25 -14.93
CA CYS A 533 -25.27 -23.33 -14.98
C CYS A 533 -24.52 -23.33 -13.64
N GLU A 534 -23.21 -23.60 -13.65
CA GLU A 534 -22.40 -23.62 -12.42
C GLU A 534 -22.00 -22.21 -11.96
N MET A 535 -21.87 -21.27 -12.89
CA MET A 535 -21.35 -19.92 -12.62
C MET A 535 -22.29 -19.07 -11.76
N ASN A 536 -23.60 -19.35 -11.76
CA ASN A 536 -24.58 -18.61 -10.96
C ASN A 536 -24.78 -19.17 -9.53
N LYS A 537 -24.00 -20.18 -9.14
CA LYS A 537 -24.15 -20.95 -7.89
C LYS A 537 -23.03 -20.75 -6.87
N PHE A 538 -22.08 -19.86 -7.11
CA PHE A 538 -20.90 -19.72 -6.26
C PHE A 538 -21.27 -19.39 -4.81
N ASP A 539 -22.19 -18.45 -4.60
CA ASP A 539 -22.70 -18.08 -3.29
C ASP A 539 -23.42 -19.24 -2.55
N ASN A 540 -24.20 -20.06 -3.26
CA ASN A 540 -24.80 -21.26 -2.67
C ASN A 540 -23.75 -22.34 -2.36
N MET A 541 -22.76 -22.50 -3.25
CA MET A 541 -21.66 -23.45 -3.10
C MET A 541 -20.79 -23.07 -1.90
N MET A 542 -20.47 -21.79 -1.70
CA MET A 542 -19.73 -21.28 -0.55
C MET A 542 -20.46 -21.57 0.77
N ARG A 543 -21.77 -21.30 0.84
CA ARG A 543 -22.59 -21.59 2.04
C ARG A 543 -22.64 -23.09 2.31
N LEU A 544 -22.78 -23.92 1.28
CA LEU A 544 -22.77 -25.37 1.44
C LEU A 544 -21.40 -25.87 1.91
N LEU A 545 -20.31 -25.37 1.34
CA LEU A 545 -18.96 -25.69 1.76
C LEU A 545 -18.72 -25.30 3.21
N GLN A 546 -19.10 -24.09 3.61
CA GLN A 546 -19.00 -23.64 5.00
C GLN A 546 -19.70 -24.59 5.96
N HIS A 547 -20.89 -25.06 5.60
CA HIS A 547 -21.65 -25.99 6.41
C HIS A 547 -21.00 -27.38 6.49
N ARG A 548 -20.39 -27.86 5.39
CA ARG A 548 -19.84 -29.21 5.29
C ARG A 548 -18.36 -29.32 5.68
N GLN A 549 -17.63 -28.22 5.62
CA GLN A 549 -16.21 -28.12 5.94
C GLN A 549 -16.03 -27.03 7.02
N PRO A 550 -16.03 -27.40 8.31
CA PRO A 550 -15.97 -26.44 9.42
C PRO A 550 -14.74 -25.53 9.40
N ASN A 551 -13.64 -25.99 8.80
CA ASN A 551 -12.38 -25.26 8.70
C ASN A 551 -12.16 -24.65 7.31
N LEU A 552 -13.22 -24.45 6.53
CA LEU A 552 -13.10 -23.85 5.21
C LEU A 552 -12.51 -22.46 5.33
N ARG A 553 -11.45 -22.20 4.57
CA ARG A 553 -10.82 -20.88 4.45
C ARG A 553 -11.07 -20.29 3.08
N HIS A 554 -10.78 -19.00 2.94
CA HIS A 554 -10.85 -18.28 1.69
C HIS A 554 -9.53 -17.58 1.40
N LEU A 555 -8.86 -17.98 0.32
CA LEU A 555 -7.66 -17.34 -0.18
C LEU A 555 -8.01 -16.32 -1.26
N VAL A 556 -7.55 -15.08 -1.06
CA VAL A 556 -7.66 -13.97 -2.01
C VAL A 556 -6.31 -13.79 -2.70
N ALA A 557 -6.17 -14.33 -3.90
CA ALA A 557 -4.96 -14.24 -4.71
C ALA A 557 -4.97 -12.93 -5.52
N VAL A 558 -4.41 -11.86 -4.94
CA VAL A 558 -4.43 -10.52 -5.54
C VAL A 558 -3.33 -10.42 -6.59
N ASP A 559 -3.70 -10.09 -7.83
CA ASP A 559 -2.75 -9.90 -8.91
C ASP A 559 -1.95 -8.60 -8.79
N ARG A 560 -0.88 -8.47 -9.59
CA ARG A 560 0.05 -7.33 -9.54
C ARG A 560 -0.60 -5.97 -9.78
N ARG A 561 -1.75 -5.94 -10.45
CA ARG A 561 -2.49 -4.73 -10.81
C ARG A 561 -3.75 -4.54 -9.97
N PHE A 562 -3.98 -5.40 -8.96
CA PHE A 562 -5.20 -5.37 -8.16
C PHE A 562 -6.48 -5.47 -9.01
N GLU A 563 -6.39 -6.08 -10.20
CA GLU A 563 -7.52 -6.28 -11.11
C GLU A 563 -8.58 -7.22 -10.52
N LEU A 564 -8.24 -8.10 -9.58
CA LEU A 564 -9.20 -8.89 -8.79
C LEU A 564 -10.33 -8.01 -8.25
N PHE A 565 -9.98 -6.85 -7.69
CA PHE A 565 -10.91 -5.90 -7.11
C PHE A 565 -11.74 -5.15 -8.18
N SER A 566 -11.41 -5.28 -9.46
CA SER A 566 -12.22 -4.76 -10.56
C SER A 566 -13.33 -5.72 -10.99
N ARG A 567 -13.34 -6.97 -10.48
CA ARG A 567 -14.27 -8.01 -10.89
C ARG A 567 -15.45 -8.11 -9.92
N ALA A 568 -16.66 -7.99 -10.44
CA ALA A 568 -17.89 -8.02 -9.64
C ALA A 568 -18.04 -9.33 -8.85
N TRP A 569 -17.74 -10.47 -9.50
CA TRP A 569 -17.78 -11.79 -8.88
C TRP A 569 -16.79 -11.91 -7.72
N CYS A 570 -15.53 -11.51 -7.91
CA CYS A 570 -14.51 -11.59 -6.86
C CYS A 570 -14.91 -10.73 -5.65
N VAL A 571 -15.40 -9.51 -5.88
CA VAL A 571 -15.89 -8.62 -4.82
C VAL A 571 -17.07 -9.24 -4.07
N ALA A 572 -18.03 -9.85 -4.77
CA ALA A 572 -19.14 -10.58 -4.15
C ALA A 572 -18.66 -11.76 -3.30
N GLU A 573 -17.66 -12.52 -3.76
CA GLU A 573 -17.03 -13.61 -3.00
C GLU A 573 -16.36 -13.08 -1.72
N LEU A 574 -15.68 -11.93 -1.77
CA LEU A 574 -15.04 -11.32 -0.59
C LEU A 574 -16.07 -11.01 0.50
N VAL A 575 -17.17 -10.35 0.15
CA VAL A 575 -18.24 -9.98 1.10
C VAL A 575 -18.99 -11.21 1.57
N GLN A 576 -19.32 -12.16 0.68
CA GLN A 576 -19.99 -13.39 1.08
C GLN A 576 -19.14 -14.21 2.07
N SER A 577 -17.83 -14.32 1.86
CA SER A 577 -16.92 -14.96 2.82
C SER A 577 -16.92 -14.28 4.18
N TYR A 578 -16.91 -12.93 4.18
CA TYR A 578 -16.96 -12.14 5.41
C TYR A 578 -18.27 -12.34 6.19
N LEU A 579 -19.42 -12.26 5.51
CA LEU A 579 -20.73 -12.50 6.12
C LEU A 579 -20.87 -13.95 6.61
N SER A 580 -20.19 -14.88 5.93
CA SER A 580 -20.08 -16.27 6.34
C SER A 580 -19.03 -16.50 7.44
N ASN A 581 -18.33 -15.50 7.95
CA ASN A 581 -17.24 -15.69 8.92
C ASN A 581 -16.17 -16.71 8.47
N LEU A 582 -15.93 -16.83 7.16
CA LEU A 582 -14.83 -17.66 6.64
C LEU A 582 -13.51 -16.96 6.94
N PRO A 583 -12.50 -17.65 7.51
CA PRO A 583 -11.16 -17.08 7.62
C PRO A 583 -10.61 -16.71 6.24
N GLN A 584 -10.35 -15.41 6.03
CA GLN A 584 -9.80 -14.90 4.78
C GLN A 584 -8.30 -14.63 4.90
N THR A 585 -7.51 -15.17 3.98
CA THR A 585 -6.09 -14.87 3.78
C THR A 585 -5.93 -14.11 2.48
N VAL A 586 -5.20 -12.99 2.50
CA VAL A 586 -4.81 -12.28 1.28
C VAL A 586 -3.35 -12.58 0.97
N LEU A 587 -3.05 -12.87 -0.29
CA LEU A 587 -1.67 -12.98 -0.75
C LEU A 587 -1.40 -11.96 -1.84
N LEU A 588 -0.37 -11.16 -1.59
CA LEU A 588 0.14 -10.14 -2.49
C LEU A 588 1.46 -10.60 -3.10
N LEU A 589 1.81 -10.07 -4.27
CA LEU A 589 3.13 -10.29 -4.86
C LEU A 589 4.24 -9.86 -3.88
N SER A 590 4.04 -8.70 -3.26
CA SER A 590 4.83 -8.19 -2.15
C SER A 590 4.01 -7.15 -1.39
N ASN A 591 4.16 -7.09 -0.07
CA ASN A 591 3.53 -6.05 0.76
C ASN A 591 4.01 -4.64 0.39
N ARG A 592 5.16 -4.53 -0.30
CA ARG A 592 5.64 -3.26 -0.84
C ARG A 592 4.69 -2.62 -1.86
N ALA A 593 3.79 -3.40 -2.47
CA ALA A 593 2.78 -2.86 -3.38
C ALA A 593 1.77 -1.93 -2.69
N LEU A 594 1.70 -1.97 -1.35
CA LEU A 594 0.88 -1.11 -0.50
C LEU A 594 1.74 -0.18 0.38
N ASP A 595 3.04 -0.09 0.10
CA ASP A 595 3.94 0.77 0.86
C ASP A 595 3.70 2.24 0.49
N VAL A 596 3.06 2.95 1.41
CA VAL A 596 2.78 4.40 1.27
C VAL A 596 4.05 5.22 1.19
N GLN A 597 5.17 4.73 1.73
CA GLN A 597 6.45 5.43 1.64
C GLN A 597 6.97 5.46 0.20
N ALA A 598 6.48 4.58 -0.68
CA ALA A 598 6.78 4.62 -2.09
C ALA A 598 5.99 5.69 -2.86
N GLU A 599 5.27 6.60 -2.15
CA GLU A 599 4.51 7.74 -2.67
C GLU A 599 3.38 7.38 -3.67
N CYS A 600 3.13 6.10 -3.91
CA CYS A 600 2.09 5.63 -4.81
C CYS A 600 0.77 5.40 -4.05
N LEU A 601 0.02 6.49 -3.82
CA LEU A 601 -1.33 6.44 -3.23
C LEU A 601 -2.41 5.91 -4.20
N GLU A 602 -2.06 5.66 -5.46
CA GLU A 602 -3.03 5.27 -6.50
C GLU A 602 -3.77 3.98 -6.14
N THR A 603 -3.05 2.92 -5.73
CA THR A 603 -3.66 1.65 -5.31
C THR A 603 -4.55 1.82 -4.09
N TYR A 604 -4.11 2.61 -3.11
CA TYR A 604 -4.90 2.87 -1.91
C TYR A 604 -6.21 3.61 -2.26
N ASN A 605 -6.11 4.69 -3.04
CA ASN A 605 -7.27 5.46 -3.48
C ASN A 605 -8.24 4.58 -4.27
N TYR A 606 -7.73 3.76 -5.20
CA TYR A 606 -8.54 2.82 -5.96
C TYR A 606 -9.33 1.84 -5.07
N LEU A 607 -8.70 1.31 -4.01
CA LEU A 607 -9.35 0.40 -3.07
C LEU A 607 -10.32 1.13 -2.13
N ALA A 608 -9.99 2.36 -1.70
CA ALA A 608 -10.82 3.16 -0.80
C ALA A 608 -12.09 3.71 -1.47
N THR A 609 -12.06 3.95 -2.78
CA THR A 609 -13.23 4.40 -3.56
C THR A 609 -13.93 3.24 -4.27
N LEU A 610 -13.68 2.01 -3.84
CA LEU A 610 -14.20 0.84 -4.50
C LEU A 610 -15.70 0.66 -4.25
N THR A 611 -16.47 0.57 -5.33
CA THR A 611 -17.91 0.28 -5.32
C THR A 611 -18.23 -0.91 -6.23
N VAL A 612 -19.12 -1.80 -5.78
CA VAL A 612 -19.58 -2.97 -6.55
C VAL A 612 -20.26 -2.57 -7.86
N LEU A 613 -20.91 -1.40 -7.90
CA LEU A 613 -21.65 -0.91 -9.05
C LEU A 613 -20.75 -0.74 -10.30
N GLU A 614 -19.52 -0.29 -10.11
CA GLU A 614 -18.57 -0.01 -11.19
C GLU A 614 -17.73 -1.23 -11.59
N ARG A 615 -17.93 -2.38 -10.93
CA ARG A 615 -17.12 -3.58 -11.17
C ARG A 615 -17.53 -4.26 -12.47
N LYS A 616 -16.55 -4.85 -13.13
CA LYS A 616 -16.70 -5.51 -14.43
C LYS A 616 -17.02 -6.99 -14.25
N ALA A 617 -17.83 -7.51 -15.14
CA ALA A 617 -17.94 -8.95 -15.39
C ALA A 617 -17.56 -9.23 -16.85
N SER A 618 -17.34 -10.50 -17.19
CA SER A 618 -17.04 -10.89 -18.57
C SER A 618 -18.25 -10.62 -19.48
N ARG A 619 -19.47 -10.77 -18.94
CA ARG A 619 -20.74 -10.48 -19.59
C ARG A 619 -21.53 -9.51 -18.72
N GLU A 620 -22.26 -8.60 -19.33
CA GLU A 620 -22.99 -7.56 -18.59
C GLU A 620 -24.16 -8.16 -17.80
N GLU A 621 -24.81 -9.19 -18.35
CA GLU A 621 -25.84 -9.97 -17.69
C GLU A 621 -25.36 -10.58 -16.37
N ASP A 622 -24.10 -11.03 -16.29
CA ASP A 622 -23.53 -11.58 -15.07
C ASP A 622 -23.37 -10.49 -14.00
N ARG A 623 -22.93 -9.29 -14.39
CA ARG A 623 -22.85 -8.13 -13.48
C ARG A 623 -24.23 -7.79 -12.94
N LEU A 624 -25.24 -7.74 -13.80
CA LEU A 624 -26.62 -7.44 -13.40
C LEU A 624 -27.19 -8.51 -12.48
N GLN A 625 -26.89 -9.79 -12.70
CA GLN A 625 -27.32 -10.87 -11.82
C GLN A 625 -26.70 -10.77 -10.42
N ILE A 626 -25.42 -10.38 -10.31
CA ILE A 626 -24.77 -10.14 -9.02
C ILE A 626 -25.43 -8.95 -8.32
N LEU A 627 -25.61 -7.83 -9.03
CA LEU A 627 -26.23 -6.63 -8.46
C LEU A 627 -27.66 -6.90 -8.01
N ALA A 628 -28.42 -7.72 -8.74
CA ALA A 628 -29.77 -8.10 -8.35
C ALA A 628 -29.84 -8.94 -7.07
N LYS A 629 -28.73 -9.61 -6.68
CA LYS A 629 -28.62 -10.34 -5.41
C LYS A 629 -28.24 -9.45 -4.24
N ILE A 630 -27.85 -8.20 -4.48
CA ILE A 630 -27.42 -7.24 -3.46
C ILE A 630 -28.62 -6.35 -3.11
N PRO A 631 -29.24 -6.50 -1.92
CA PRO A 631 -30.44 -5.74 -1.57
C PRO A 631 -30.17 -4.24 -1.46
N ASP A 632 -29.02 -3.87 -0.90
CA ASP A 632 -28.54 -2.50 -0.75
C ASP A 632 -27.07 -2.41 -1.16
N VAL A 633 -26.81 -1.66 -2.24
CA VAL A 633 -25.46 -1.47 -2.79
C VAL A 633 -24.57 -0.64 -1.85
N HIS A 634 -25.13 0.33 -1.14
CA HIS A 634 -24.36 1.17 -0.23
C HIS A 634 -23.92 0.38 1.01
N GLU A 635 -24.85 -0.36 1.62
CA GLU A 635 -24.54 -1.30 2.71
C GLU A 635 -23.46 -2.29 2.27
N PHE A 636 -23.59 -2.87 1.08
CA PHE A 636 -22.62 -3.79 0.52
C PHE A 636 -21.23 -3.15 0.36
N ASP A 637 -21.17 -1.91 -0.15
CA ASP A 637 -19.92 -1.18 -0.30
C ASP A 637 -19.28 -0.86 1.07
N VAL A 638 -20.08 -0.51 2.09
CA VAL A 638 -19.59 -0.34 3.47
C VAL A 638 -19.00 -1.64 4.01
N GLN A 639 -19.70 -2.77 3.81
CA GLN A 639 -19.21 -4.09 4.21
C GLN A 639 -17.91 -4.43 3.47
N LEU A 640 -17.83 -4.16 2.17
CA LEU A 640 -16.64 -4.37 1.38
C LEU A 640 -15.45 -3.53 1.86
N GLN A 641 -15.67 -2.27 2.22
CA GLN A 641 -14.65 -1.43 2.84
C GLN A 641 -14.21 -2.00 4.20
N ALA A 642 -15.13 -2.55 4.99
CA ALA A 642 -14.80 -3.25 6.24
C ALA A 642 -13.99 -4.54 5.99
N VAL A 643 -14.28 -5.28 4.91
CA VAL A 643 -13.50 -6.46 4.50
C VAL A 643 -12.08 -6.06 4.10
N ILE A 644 -11.89 -4.96 3.38
CA ILE A 644 -10.55 -4.56 2.91
C ILE A 644 -9.74 -3.92 4.05
N PHE A 645 -10.32 -2.94 4.75
CA PHE A 645 -9.62 -2.03 5.66
C PHE A 645 -10.00 -2.17 7.14
N GLY A 646 -11.00 -2.99 7.47
CA GLY A 646 -11.43 -3.17 8.85
C GLY A 646 -10.32 -3.73 9.76
N SER A 647 -10.57 -3.73 11.06
CA SER A 647 -9.61 -4.26 12.05
C SER A 647 -9.26 -5.74 11.84
N ARG A 648 -10.18 -6.49 11.23
CA ARG A 648 -10.00 -7.89 10.80
C ARG A 648 -9.88 -8.02 9.28
N GLY A 649 -9.75 -6.89 8.58
CA GLY A 649 -9.75 -6.83 7.14
C GLY A 649 -8.53 -7.50 6.51
N LEU A 650 -8.61 -7.69 5.20
CA LEU A 650 -7.61 -8.34 4.37
C LEU A 650 -6.25 -7.65 4.50
N LEU A 651 -6.23 -6.32 4.42
CA LEU A 651 -4.99 -5.56 4.33
C LEU A 651 -4.45 -5.10 5.68
N ARG A 652 -4.99 -5.60 6.81
CA ARG A 652 -4.61 -5.14 8.16
C ARG A 652 -3.10 -5.19 8.42
N ASN A 653 -2.41 -6.22 7.91
CA ASN A 653 -0.97 -6.41 8.11
C ASN A 653 -0.14 -5.56 7.12
N ALA A 654 -0.62 -5.40 5.89
CA ALA A 654 0.07 -4.63 4.87
C ALA A 654 -0.01 -3.11 5.11
N LEU A 655 -1.05 -2.67 5.85
CA LEU A 655 -1.26 -1.28 6.19
C LEU A 655 -0.77 -0.92 7.60
N VAL A 656 0.01 -1.79 8.26
CA VAL A 656 0.64 -1.47 9.55
C VAL A 656 1.59 -0.29 9.37
N GLY A 657 1.20 0.87 9.90
CA GLY A 657 1.85 2.17 9.63
C GLY A 657 0.85 3.24 9.18
N PHE A 658 -0.30 2.85 8.62
CA PHE A 658 -1.43 3.75 8.42
C PHE A 658 -1.96 4.30 9.71
N ASP A 659 -1.81 3.66 10.87
CA ASP A 659 -2.15 4.29 12.16
C ASP A 659 -1.53 5.68 12.30
N ARG A 660 -0.35 5.93 11.71
CA ARG A 660 0.29 7.24 11.66
C ARG A 660 -0.27 8.16 10.58
N VAL A 661 -0.53 7.67 9.37
CA VAL A 661 -1.14 8.47 8.28
C VAL A 661 -2.57 8.83 8.61
N ASP A 662 -3.30 7.91 9.21
CA ASP A 662 -4.67 8.01 9.65
C ASP A 662 -4.74 8.81 10.96
N ALA A 663 -3.76 8.69 11.87
CA ALA A 663 -3.57 9.67 12.96
C ALA A 663 -3.20 11.05 12.44
N ALA A 664 -2.40 11.17 11.38
CA ALA A 664 -2.03 12.43 10.75
C ALA A 664 -3.22 13.04 10.00
N ALA A 665 -4.05 12.24 9.34
CA ALA A 665 -5.28 12.67 8.68
C ALA A 665 -6.33 13.05 9.72
N ARG A 666 -6.47 12.29 10.82
CA ARG A 666 -7.28 12.67 11.98
C ARG A 666 -6.73 13.93 12.66
N ALA A 667 -5.42 14.11 12.73
CA ALA A 667 -4.80 15.33 13.27
C ALA A 667 -5.00 16.52 12.32
N ALA A 668 -4.90 16.33 11.01
CA ALA A 668 -5.15 17.34 9.98
C ALA A 668 -6.63 17.75 9.96
N ARG A 669 -7.57 16.79 10.04
CA ARG A 669 -9.00 17.07 10.20
C ARG A 669 -9.28 17.82 11.51
N ARG A 670 -8.68 17.40 12.63
CA ARG A 670 -8.80 18.12 13.91
C ARG A 670 -8.19 19.51 13.85
N ALA A 671 -7.06 19.69 13.19
CA ALA A 671 -6.42 20.99 12.98
C ALA A 671 -7.27 21.88 12.08
N ALA A 672 -7.87 21.34 11.02
CA ALA A 672 -8.79 22.06 10.14
C ALA A 672 -10.09 22.45 10.88
N SER A 673 -10.67 21.55 11.68
CA SER A 673 -11.84 21.88 12.51
C SER A 673 -11.51 22.86 13.64
N ALA A 674 -10.32 22.78 14.23
CA ALA A 674 -9.86 23.73 15.24
C ALA A 674 -9.55 25.10 14.61
N ALA A 675 -9.00 25.15 13.40
CA ALA A 675 -8.82 26.38 12.64
C ALA A 675 -10.19 27.02 12.34
N ALA A 676 -11.13 26.23 11.81
CA ALA A 676 -12.49 26.67 11.54
C ALA A 676 -13.29 27.07 12.80
N ALA A 677 -12.96 26.53 13.99
CA ALA A 677 -13.58 26.91 15.25
C ALA A 677 -12.86 28.09 15.95
N SER A 678 -11.57 28.28 15.69
CA SER A 678 -10.79 29.43 16.14
C SER A 678 -11.08 30.69 15.31
N GLU A 679 -11.59 30.48 14.10
CA GLU A 679 -12.41 31.42 13.36
C GLU A 679 -13.79 31.52 14.04
N GLY A 680 -13.80 31.93 15.31
CA GLY A 680 -15.01 32.44 15.95
C GLY A 680 -15.51 33.70 15.23
N PRO A 681 -16.80 34.06 15.42
CA PRO A 681 -17.52 35.02 14.60
C PRO A 681 -16.88 36.41 14.50
#